data_AF-A0A3N7G6C0-F1
#
_entry.id   AF-A0A3N7G6C0-F1
#
_cell.length_a   1.000
_cell.length_b   1.000
_cell.length_c   1.000
_cell.angle_alpha   90.00
_cell.angle_beta   90.00
_cell.angle_gamma   90.00
#
_symmetry.space_group_name_H-M   'P 1'
#
loop_
_entity.id
_entity.type
_entity.pdbx_description
1 polymer ?
#
loop_
_entity_poly.entity_id
_entity_poly.type
_entity_poly.pdbx_seq_one_letter_code
_entity_poly.pdbx_strand_id
1 'polypeptide(L)'
;MQKVQECFDLKAWVYVSQEFDAVRIVVDILKNIGSFRGVTMDANELQKELKKRLTRKKLLLVLDEVWKADDQHAQWNFLVTALESAAKGSKIIITTREMSPTVASVLPSVTPFNLKEISDADCWALFLEHAFCGEESQARLSFDINFRSKVLGRCGGIPLRAKMIGNHLRCKPDLYWEEISSRWDLQPVIIPATMKLSLDDGDSHIFSKARHLWCGSKRGYEDLKNLVGDGFHSFRTILPPSNESFWGDVNDEKLKAFNRLRVLSLSNINQLPDVFCWLKHLRHLEISGESIKSLPETLCMTFTLQTLILRQCPNLAELPANIVKLTELCHLDIRETGLQQTPPQMGKLTELETLTDFFVGQQNGCRIDELGELRYLLGELRIWNLQNVSHGLNASEANLKGKDLKKLELRWSGRRDTDDSLTEEDVLEALWPSAKVEDLSIIGYGGKNLPGWVGHTSFEKMVDLRLSGCKYCVSLPSLGQLESLKTLLIEDFYNLEYVGDEFYGSPTTEGNPFQSLESLTFERMLQWREWKSKGRAFRSLQVLCIRKCPSLTTLPSDLPSLVELEIAKCKLVGPPSGWSPAPISKIILANDFHKVQLEKLSSDSQSLTVDSFHAFDFIRQEIEEWGYACSTLQKIDITRYPLEFFPLNLFPQLKQLEISRCPKLKSLCGPEELLGDSMSTESFCSGCPTLETLALSNCSNFESLFCSLPSLVNLKIVSCGKLQSLPGMDFSASSEPLAGNSNWNSEVCMYPELKILSLERCSNFESLFCSLPSLVNLKIVACGKLQSFPGMDFSASLEPLAGNSNWNSEVCEYPNLKLLSLEHCSNLKTVHCLLPSLENLELYNCGQLEPFLGMGLSSSFGLSSPSKLKSLVIRGCRKLLAGCDKWGMGRFPSLSTLSLDYSDEVECSLKQRTFLPAPFTFLSICDLPNLTSLELQGFTFLYGLELEDCPKLQSLSEGSLPYDLFSLHIRSCPLMEQRCQQDTGEDWPKISHVPNIKIGYHNFNVKSRRL
;
A
#
# COMPACT_ATOMS: atom_id res chain seq x y z
N MET A 1 41.96 -16.86 5.13
CA MET A 1 42.12 -16.90 6.60
C MET A 1 43.39 -17.67 7.03
N GLN A 2 43.69 -18.83 6.44
CA GLN A 2 44.91 -19.63 6.75
C GLN A 2 46.22 -18.82 6.69
N LYS A 3 46.43 -18.00 5.65
CA LYS A 3 47.64 -17.14 5.53
C LYS A 3 47.86 -16.16 6.69
N VAL A 4 46.77 -15.67 7.32
CA VAL A 4 46.85 -14.76 8.49
C VAL A 4 47.09 -15.56 9.76
N GLN A 5 46.53 -16.77 9.85
CA GLN A 5 46.69 -17.63 11.03
C GLN A 5 48.14 -18.07 11.26
N GLU A 6 48.98 -18.14 10.24
CA GLU A 6 50.39 -18.51 10.33
C GLU A 6 51.31 -17.35 10.75
N CYS A 7 50.81 -16.11 10.72
CA CYS A 7 51.62 -14.90 10.98
C CYS A 7 51.73 -14.53 12.46
N PHE A 8 50.91 -15.11 13.34
CA PHE A 8 50.81 -14.76 14.76
C PHE A 8 50.91 -16.01 15.64
N ASP A 9 51.76 -15.94 16.66
CA ASP A 9 52.01 -17.01 17.63
C ASP A 9 50.84 -17.19 18.60
N LEU A 10 50.16 -16.09 18.96
CA LEU A 10 49.05 -16.05 19.91
C LEU A 10 47.86 -15.30 19.33
N LYS A 11 46.66 -15.75 19.65
CA LYS A 11 45.40 -15.17 19.16
C LYS A 11 44.42 -15.08 20.32
N ALA A 12 43.74 -13.94 20.46
CA ALA A 12 42.69 -13.76 21.44
C ALA A 12 41.54 -12.93 20.86
N TRP A 13 40.31 -13.37 21.14
CA TRP A 13 39.10 -12.62 20.87
C TRP A 13 38.39 -12.36 22.20
N VAL A 14 38.19 -11.09 22.53
CA VAL A 14 37.61 -10.68 23.80
C VAL A 14 36.47 -9.71 23.56
N TYR A 15 35.30 -10.04 24.11
CA TYR A 15 34.13 -9.18 24.10
C TYR A 15 34.20 -8.15 25.24
N VAL A 16 34.06 -6.88 24.90
CA VAL A 16 34.09 -5.77 25.86
C VAL A 16 32.63 -5.40 26.21
N SER A 17 32.29 -5.45 27.50
CA SER A 17 30.95 -5.02 27.94
C SER A 17 30.83 -3.50 27.96
N GLN A 18 29.60 -2.98 28.11
CA GLN A 18 29.36 -1.54 28.29
C GLN A 18 30.22 -0.90 29.40
N GLU A 19 30.43 -1.63 30.50
CA GLU A 19 31.44 -1.25 31.50
C GLU A 19 32.78 -1.87 31.09
N PHE A 20 33.79 -1.04 30.83
CA PHE A 20 35.13 -1.51 30.52
C PHE A 20 35.86 -1.86 31.83
N ASP A 21 36.32 -3.12 31.88
CA ASP A 21 36.98 -3.76 33.01
C ASP A 21 38.28 -4.39 32.51
N ALA A 22 39.39 -3.70 32.72
CA ALA A 22 40.68 -4.15 32.19
C ALA A 22 41.20 -5.44 32.84
N VAL A 23 40.83 -5.72 34.09
CA VAL A 23 41.23 -6.95 34.80
C VAL A 23 40.51 -8.14 34.17
N ARG A 24 39.20 -8.03 33.95
CA ARG A 24 38.42 -9.05 33.26
C ARG A 24 38.91 -9.30 31.84
N ILE A 25 39.22 -8.24 31.10
CA ILE A 25 39.78 -8.35 29.75
C ILE A 25 41.10 -9.13 29.77
N VAL A 26 42.04 -8.80 30.67
CA VAL A 26 43.31 -9.52 30.82
C VAL A 26 43.10 -11.01 31.13
N VAL A 27 42.15 -11.33 32.01
CA VAL A 27 41.77 -12.72 32.33
C VAL A 27 41.27 -13.45 31.07
N ASP A 28 40.41 -12.81 30.27
CA ASP A 28 39.87 -13.42 29.07
C ASP A 28 40.91 -13.57 27.96
N ILE A 29 41.86 -12.64 27.83
CA ILE A 29 43.03 -12.79 26.96
C ILE A 29 43.83 -14.02 27.39
N LEU A 30 44.15 -14.16 28.69
CA LEU A 30 44.90 -15.27 29.24
C LEU A 30 44.23 -16.63 28.99
N LYS A 31 42.90 -16.70 29.11
CA LYS A 31 42.11 -17.90 28.75
C LYS A 31 42.16 -18.22 27.26
N ASN A 32 42.17 -17.22 26.38
CA ASN A 32 42.23 -17.43 24.93
C ASN A 32 43.61 -17.95 24.48
N ILE A 33 44.70 -17.46 25.08
CA ILE A 33 46.06 -17.81 24.67
C ILE A 33 46.61 -19.08 25.37
N GLY A 34 45.82 -19.74 26.24
CA GLY A 34 46.17 -21.02 26.87
C GLY A 34 45.26 -21.41 28.05
N SER A 35 45.53 -22.57 28.68
CA SER A 35 44.77 -23.01 29.86
C SER A 35 45.12 -22.16 31.09
N PHE A 36 44.31 -21.13 31.35
CA PHE A 36 44.41 -20.26 32.52
C PHE A 36 43.36 -20.65 33.56
N ARG A 37 43.80 -21.05 34.77
CA ARG A 37 42.93 -21.44 35.90
C ARG A 37 42.98 -20.47 37.10
N GLY A 38 43.67 -19.33 36.96
CA GLY A 38 43.95 -18.43 38.08
C GLY A 38 42.74 -17.57 38.47
N VAL A 39 41.94 -18.06 39.42
CA VAL A 39 40.77 -17.33 39.97
C VAL A 39 41.15 -16.46 41.18
N THR A 40 42.34 -16.63 41.77
CA THR A 40 42.77 -15.97 43.02
C THR A 40 43.90 -14.94 42.85
N MET A 41 44.25 -14.56 41.62
CA MET A 41 45.35 -13.62 41.35
C MET A 41 44.87 -12.17 41.43
N ASP A 42 45.70 -11.27 41.94
CA ASP A 42 45.41 -9.84 41.92
C ASP A 42 45.68 -9.21 40.54
N ALA A 43 45.26 -7.95 40.35
CA ALA A 43 45.42 -7.25 39.06
C ALA A 43 46.89 -7.16 38.59
N ASN A 44 47.85 -6.92 39.50
CA ASN A 44 49.26 -6.79 39.14
C ASN A 44 49.88 -8.13 38.76
N GLU A 45 49.49 -9.21 39.45
CA GLU A 45 49.91 -10.58 39.13
C GLU A 45 49.37 -11.03 37.78
N LEU A 46 48.10 -10.73 37.47
CA LEU A 46 47.49 -10.98 36.17
C LEU A 46 48.22 -10.25 35.04
N GLN A 47 48.57 -8.98 35.26
CA GLN A 47 49.33 -8.18 34.30
C GLN A 47 50.72 -8.77 34.03
N LYS A 48 51.43 -9.23 35.07
CA LYS A 48 52.75 -9.87 34.95
C LYS A 48 52.68 -11.21 34.21
N GLU A 49 51.67 -12.03 34.51
CA GLU A 49 51.49 -13.31 33.82
C GLU A 49 51.18 -13.10 32.33
N LEU A 50 50.32 -12.15 31.98
CA LEU A 50 50.09 -11.80 30.58
C LEU A 50 51.38 -11.33 29.91
N LYS A 51 52.17 -10.46 30.55
CA LYS A 51 53.46 -10.01 30.01
C LYS A 51 54.42 -11.17 29.71
N LYS A 52 54.53 -12.11 30.65
CA LYS A 52 55.36 -13.31 30.50
C LYS A 52 54.92 -14.16 29.31
N ARG A 53 53.61 -14.32 29.10
CA ARG A 53 53.04 -15.10 27.99
C ARG A 53 53.27 -14.45 26.63
N LEU A 54 53.26 -13.11 26.57
CA LEU A 54 53.42 -12.34 25.34
C LEU A 54 54.89 -12.13 24.93
N THR A 55 55.83 -12.28 25.85
CA THR A 55 57.26 -12.05 25.61
C THR A 55 57.77 -12.85 24.40
N ARG A 56 58.31 -12.14 23.40
CA ARG A 56 58.83 -12.69 22.12
C ARG A 56 57.79 -13.40 21.23
N LYS A 57 56.49 -13.25 21.50
CA LYS A 57 55.41 -13.81 20.68
C LYS A 57 54.60 -12.71 20.00
N LYS A 58 54.24 -12.93 18.74
CA LYS A 58 53.34 -12.06 17.98
C LYS A 58 51.89 -12.36 18.36
N LEU A 59 51.19 -11.36 18.88
CA LEU A 59 49.79 -11.44 19.28
C LEU A 59 48.89 -10.84 18.19
N LEU A 60 47.80 -11.53 17.88
CA LEU A 60 46.61 -10.95 17.25
C LEU A 60 45.49 -10.86 18.28
N LEU A 61 45.12 -9.65 18.68
CA LEU A 61 44.07 -9.40 19.67
C LEU A 61 42.87 -8.70 19.02
N VAL A 62 41.67 -9.23 19.20
CA VAL A 62 40.41 -8.58 18.82
C VAL A 62 39.67 -8.16 20.09
N LEU A 63 39.45 -6.85 20.25
CA LEU A 63 38.61 -6.26 21.28
C LEU A 63 37.28 -5.86 20.62
N ASP A 64 36.24 -6.63 20.89
CA ASP A 64 34.96 -6.55 20.19
C ASP A 64 33.93 -5.74 20.98
N GLU A 65 33.25 -4.80 20.33
CA GLU A 65 32.25 -3.86 20.88
C GLU A 65 32.73 -2.97 22.03
N VAL A 66 33.77 -2.16 21.83
CA VAL A 66 34.20 -1.17 22.84
C VAL A 66 33.21 0.01 22.91
N TRP A 67 32.67 0.31 24.10
CA TRP A 67 31.70 1.39 24.36
C TRP A 67 32.35 2.66 24.97
N LYS A 68 31.58 3.77 25.01
CA LYS A 68 32.01 5.09 25.55
C LYS A 68 32.63 4.94 26.94
N ALA A 69 33.91 5.29 27.06
CA ALA A 69 34.68 5.25 28.28
C ALA A 69 34.99 6.69 28.73
N ASP A 70 33.98 7.37 29.25
CA ASP A 70 34.24 8.59 30.02
C ASP A 70 34.83 8.13 31.38
N ASP A 71 35.97 8.71 31.78
CA ASP A 71 36.69 8.46 33.05
C ASP A 71 37.41 7.10 33.27
N GLN A 72 37.84 6.39 32.22
CA GLN A 72 38.53 5.08 32.37
C GLN A 72 39.99 4.99 31.87
N HIS A 73 40.67 6.12 31.71
CA HIS A 73 42.08 6.16 31.24
C HIS A 73 43.04 5.25 32.03
N ALA A 74 42.86 5.15 33.35
CA ALA A 74 43.70 4.30 34.19
C ALA A 74 43.57 2.81 33.84
N GLN A 75 42.37 2.35 33.51
CA GLN A 75 42.11 0.96 33.13
C GLN A 75 42.68 0.63 31.74
N TRP A 76 42.57 1.57 30.79
CA TRP A 76 43.19 1.42 29.48
C TRP A 76 44.71 1.35 29.56
N ASN A 77 45.33 2.25 30.35
CA ASN A 77 46.78 2.20 30.58
C ASN A 77 47.20 0.87 31.20
N PHE A 78 46.43 0.34 32.16
CA PHE A 78 46.68 -0.98 32.73
C PHE A 78 46.69 -2.09 31.66
N LEU A 79 45.74 -2.09 30.73
CA LEU A 79 45.69 -3.05 29.63
C LEU A 79 46.85 -2.85 28.64
N VAL A 80 47.12 -1.62 28.22
CA VAL A 80 48.20 -1.27 27.28
C VAL A 80 49.56 -1.70 27.83
N THR A 81 49.84 -1.37 29.09
CA THR A 81 51.07 -1.78 29.77
C THR A 81 51.21 -3.30 29.81
N ALA A 82 50.12 -4.07 29.94
CA ALA A 82 50.19 -5.53 29.87
C ALA A 82 50.62 -6.05 28.48
N LEU A 83 50.20 -5.36 27.42
CA LEU A 83 50.40 -5.73 26.03
C LEU A 83 51.76 -5.29 25.45
N GLU A 84 52.45 -4.32 26.05
CA GLU A 84 53.76 -3.79 25.60
C GLU A 84 54.85 -4.85 25.40
N SER A 85 54.78 -5.97 26.12
CA SER A 85 55.74 -7.07 26.03
C SER A 85 55.59 -7.95 24.79
N ALA A 86 54.53 -7.76 23.99
CA ALA A 86 54.29 -8.50 22.76
C ALA A 86 55.33 -8.16 21.68
N ALA A 87 55.68 -9.14 20.84
CA ALA A 87 56.70 -8.95 19.81
C ALA A 87 56.27 -7.94 18.73
N LYS A 88 57.24 -7.24 18.15
CA LYS A 88 57.03 -6.33 17.01
C LYS A 88 56.34 -7.06 15.86
N GLY A 89 55.27 -6.46 15.34
CA GLY A 89 54.39 -7.07 14.35
C GLY A 89 53.08 -7.63 14.91
N SER A 90 52.91 -7.62 16.24
CA SER A 90 51.61 -7.85 16.88
C SER A 90 50.56 -6.83 16.40
N LYS A 91 49.30 -7.25 16.34
CA LYS A 91 48.19 -6.43 15.85
C LYS A 91 47.01 -6.50 16.83
N ILE A 92 46.40 -5.33 17.06
CA ILE A 92 45.18 -5.20 17.86
C ILE A 92 44.10 -4.65 16.92
N ILE A 93 42.94 -5.28 16.91
CA ILE A 93 41.74 -4.84 16.20
C ILE A 93 40.71 -4.45 17.25
N ILE A 94 40.22 -3.22 17.17
CA ILE A 94 39.14 -2.72 18.02
C ILE A 94 37.93 -2.47 17.14
N THR A 95 36.78 -3.03 17.50
CA THR A 95 35.49 -2.72 16.88
C THR A 95 34.69 -1.81 17.82
N THR A 96 34.08 -0.75 17.29
CA THR A 96 33.28 0.22 18.05
C THR A 96 32.13 0.73 17.19
N ARG A 97 31.04 1.18 17.82
CA ARG A 97 29.89 1.82 17.17
C ARG A 97 30.02 3.34 17.06
N GLU A 98 30.87 3.96 17.90
CA GLU A 98 31.09 5.40 17.93
C GLU A 98 32.58 5.72 18.14
N MET A 99 33.09 6.74 17.44
CA MET A 99 34.46 7.22 17.62
C MET A 99 34.49 8.29 18.72
N SER A 100 34.65 7.87 19.97
CA SER A 100 34.80 8.79 21.10
C SER A 100 36.23 9.34 21.23
N PRO A 101 36.43 10.53 21.84
CA PRO A 101 37.75 11.09 22.11
C PRO A 101 38.68 10.14 22.89
N THR A 102 38.12 9.31 23.79
CA THR A 102 38.88 8.32 24.56
C THR A 102 39.45 7.22 23.66
N VAL A 103 38.63 6.63 22.77
CA VAL A 103 39.09 5.59 21.82
C VAL A 103 40.11 6.17 20.84
N ALA A 104 39.90 7.41 20.38
CA ALA A 104 40.86 8.13 19.53
C ALA A 104 42.17 8.45 20.26
N SER A 105 42.14 8.78 21.55
CA SER A 105 43.32 9.09 22.36
C SER A 105 44.21 7.87 22.64
N VAL A 106 43.63 6.66 22.65
CA VAL A 106 44.34 5.39 22.89
C VAL A 106 45.01 4.88 21.61
N LEU A 107 44.58 5.37 20.43
CA LEU A 107 45.13 5.01 19.12
C LEU A 107 45.49 6.27 18.28
N PRO A 108 46.36 7.17 18.78
CA PRO A 108 46.58 8.49 18.16
C PRO A 108 47.20 8.42 16.75
N SER A 109 47.71 7.26 16.33
CA SER A 109 48.40 7.04 15.06
C SER A 109 47.68 6.09 14.10
N VAL A 110 46.43 5.66 14.37
CA VAL A 110 45.69 4.72 13.52
C VAL A 110 44.50 5.41 12.87
N THR A 111 44.45 5.41 11.54
CA THR A 111 43.27 5.83 10.80
C THR A 111 42.16 4.78 10.97
N PRO A 112 40.94 5.16 11.41
CA PRO A 112 39.84 4.20 11.53
C PRO A 112 39.46 3.63 10.17
N PHE A 113 39.20 2.32 10.15
CA PHE A 113 38.62 1.67 8.99
C PHE A 113 37.09 1.66 9.13
N ASN A 114 36.44 2.60 8.45
CA ASN A 114 34.98 2.65 8.40
C ASN A 114 34.46 1.59 7.43
N LEU A 115 33.72 0.60 7.95
CA LEU A 115 33.03 -0.38 7.12
C LEU A 115 31.96 0.33 6.28
N LYS A 116 32.06 0.19 4.96
CA LYS A 116 31.06 0.70 4.03
C LYS A 116 29.88 -0.26 3.95
N GLU A 117 28.75 0.27 3.52
CA GLU A 117 27.61 -0.50 3.05
C GLU A 117 28.05 -1.47 1.93
N ILE A 118 27.43 -2.66 1.89
CA ILE A 118 27.65 -3.62 0.82
C ILE A 118 26.87 -3.19 -0.43
N SER A 119 27.35 -3.58 -1.61
CA SER A 119 26.68 -3.25 -2.87
C SER A 119 25.29 -3.88 -2.96
N ASP A 120 24.39 -3.31 -3.75
CA ASP A 120 23.07 -3.90 -3.99
C ASP A 120 23.15 -5.33 -4.55
N ALA A 121 24.17 -5.62 -5.36
CA ALA A 121 24.41 -6.96 -5.89
C ALA A 121 24.78 -7.95 -4.77
N ASP A 122 25.72 -7.56 -3.90
CA ASP A 122 26.16 -8.40 -2.77
C ASP A 122 25.05 -8.52 -1.71
N CYS A 123 24.28 -7.45 -1.50
CA CYS A 123 23.14 -7.43 -0.60
C CYS A 123 22.03 -8.35 -1.07
N TRP A 124 21.76 -8.36 -2.38
CA TRP A 124 20.82 -9.29 -2.99
C TRP A 124 21.32 -10.72 -2.90
N ALA A 125 22.60 -10.98 -3.22
CA ALA A 125 23.19 -12.31 -3.11
C ALA A 125 23.11 -12.84 -1.66
N LEU A 126 23.44 -12.01 -0.68
CA LEU A 126 23.37 -12.36 0.74
C LEU A 126 21.94 -12.65 1.19
N PHE A 127 20.97 -11.86 0.70
CA PHE A 127 19.55 -12.10 0.90
C PHE A 127 19.13 -13.47 0.34
N LEU A 128 19.48 -13.76 -0.93
CA LEU A 128 19.15 -15.02 -1.60
C LEU A 128 19.77 -16.22 -0.87
N GLU A 129 21.04 -16.13 -0.48
CA GLU A 129 21.72 -17.17 0.31
C GLU A 129 20.93 -17.50 1.59
N HIS A 130 20.44 -16.47 2.28
CA HIS A 130 19.72 -16.63 3.53
C HIS A 130 18.24 -16.99 3.34
N ALA A 131 17.62 -16.66 2.21
CA ALA A 131 16.27 -17.09 1.88
C ALA A 131 16.22 -18.55 1.38
N PHE A 132 17.26 -19.01 0.67
CA PHE A 132 17.25 -20.28 -0.07
C PHE A 132 18.34 -21.28 0.35
N CYS A 133 19.05 -21.04 1.46
CA CYS A 133 20.05 -21.96 2.02
C CYS A 133 21.20 -22.37 1.06
N GLY A 134 21.52 -21.54 0.07
CA GLY A 134 22.61 -21.83 -0.87
C GLY A 134 22.32 -22.88 -1.94
N GLU A 135 21.06 -23.33 -2.10
CA GLU A 135 20.66 -24.11 -3.26
C GLU A 135 20.59 -23.21 -4.49
N GLU A 136 21.42 -23.48 -5.51
CA GLU A 136 21.31 -22.86 -6.84
C GLU A 136 20.07 -23.37 -7.58
N SER A 137 18.88 -23.07 -7.08
CA SER A 137 17.64 -23.23 -7.83
C SER A 137 17.40 -21.97 -8.66
N GLN A 138 18.06 -21.90 -9.82
CA GLN A 138 17.73 -20.97 -10.91
C GLN A 138 16.25 -21.09 -11.38
N ALA A 139 15.48 -22.03 -10.83
CA ALA A 139 14.08 -22.28 -11.13
C ALA A 139 13.06 -21.37 -10.37
N ARG A 140 13.50 -20.36 -9.61
CA ARG A 140 12.59 -19.34 -9.02
C ARG A 140 12.80 -17.92 -9.58
N LEU A 141 13.46 -17.78 -10.73
CA LEU A 141 13.88 -16.50 -11.30
C LEU A 141 12.78 -15.66 -11.98
N SER A 142 11.53 -15.73 -11.53
CA SER A 142 10.48 -14.78 -11.92
C SER A 142 10.02 -13.95 -10.72
N PHE A 143 10.97 -13.36 -9.98
CA PHE A 143 10.61 -12.33 -9.02
C PHE A 143 10.47 -10.99 -9.73
N ASP A 144 9.36 -10.30 -9.47
CA ASP A 144 9.10 -8.93 -9.93
C ASP A 144 10.28 -8.01 -9.58
N ILE A 145 10.73 -7.20 -10.54
CA ILE A 145 11.77 -6.16 -10.35
C ILE A 145 11.40 -5.25 -9.17
N ASN A 146 10.10 -5.02 -8.95
CA ASN A 146 9.58 -4.25 -7.82
C ASN A 146 9.86 -4.91 -6.46
N PHE A 147 9.84 -6.23 -6.36
CA PHE A 147 10.13 -6.92 -5.09
C PHE A 147 11.61 -6.76 -4.73
N ARG A 148 12.50 -6.98 -5.71
CA ARG A 148 13.94 -6.80 -5.53
C ARG A 148 14.29 -5.38 -5.11
N SER A 149 13.72 -4.36 -5.78
CA SER A 149 13.98 -2.96 -5.44
C SER A 149 13.49 -2.61 -4.03
N LYS A 150 12.33 -3.11 -3.61
CA LYS A 150 11.80 -2.95 -2.25
C LYS A 150 12.70 -3.57 -1.19
N VAL A 151 13.17 -4.81 -1.39
CA VAL A 151 14.08 -5.49 -0.46
C VAL A 151 15.40 -4.73 -0.34
N LEU A 152 15.99 -4.31 -1.47
CA LEU A 152 17.23 -3.55 -1.48
C LEU A 152 17.07 -2.19 -0.81
N GLY A 153 15.99 -1.46 -1.10
CA GLY A 153 15.68 -0.18 -0.45
C GLY A 153 15.53 -0.29 1.07
N ARG A 154 15.03 -1.42 1.60
CA ARG A 154 14.93 -1.66 3.05
C ARG A 154 16.25 -2.12 3.67
N CYS A 155 17.04 -2.91 2.95
CA CYS A 155 18.35 -3.32 3.40
C CYS A 155 19.32 -2.13 3.51
N GLY A 156 19.26 -1.17 2.57
CA GLY A 156 20.13 0.01 2.55
C GLY A 156 21.61 -0.36 2.64
N GLY A 157 22.02 -1.44 1.95
CA GLY A 157 23.38 -1.96 2.00
C GLY A 157 23.87 -2.46 3.37
N ILE A 158 22.98 -2.73 4.33
CA ILE A 158 23.34 -3.30 5.64
C ILE A 158 23.23 -4.84 5.59
N PRO A 159 24.34 -5.59 5.70
CA PRO A 159 24.35 -7.06 5.57
C PRO A 159 23.39 -7.76 6.53
N LEU A 160 23.27 -7.25 7.76
CA LEU A 160 22.41 -7.85 8.78
C LEU A 160 20.92 -7.78 8.40
N ARG A 161 20.48 -6.67 7.78
CA ARG A 161 19.09 -6.53 7.32
C ARG A 161 18.76 -7.53 6.23
N ALA A 162 19.66 -7.70 5.26
CA ALA A 162 19.52 -8.71 4.20
C ALA A 162 19.39 -10.13 4.77
N LYS A 163 20.26 -10.50 5.73
CA LYS A 163 20.18 -11.80 6.42
C LYS A 163 18.87 -11.98 7.17
N MET A 164 18.41 -10.94 7.87
CA MET A 164 17.18 -10.99 8.66
C MET A 164 15.95 -11.17 7.77
N ILE A 165 15.84 -10.40 6.68
CA ILE A 165 14.73 -10.51 5.73
C ILE A 165 14.79 -11.87 5.02
N GLY A 166 15.98 -12.30 4.57
CA GLY A 166 16.17 -13.60 3.95
C GLY A 166 15.74 -14.75 4.87
N ASN A 167 16.24 -14.78 6.11
CA ASN A 167 15.85 -15.80 7.08
C ASN A 167 14.37 -15.77 7.45
N HIS A 168 13.75 -14.59 7.48
CA HIS A 168 12.33 -14.46 7.79
C HIS A 168 11.45 -15.06 6.69
N LEU A 169 11.88 -14.90 5.44
CA LEU A 169 11.18 -15.41 4.26
C LEU A 169 11.58 -16.85 3.90
N ARG A 170 12.64 -17.38 4.50
CA ARG A 170 13.09 -18.76 4.36
C ARG A 170 11.96 -19.74 4.65
N CYS A 171 11.76 -20.70 3.75
CA CYS A 171 10.74 -21.74 3.86
C CYS A 171 9.29 -21.20 3.93
N LYS A 172 9.03 -19.97 3.49
CA LYS A 172 7.68 -19.41 3.36
C LYS A 172 7.18 -19.49 1.90
N PRO A 173 5.88 -19.74 1.66
CA PRO A 173 5.30 -19.81 0.31
C PRO A 173 5.25 -18.44 -0.35
N ASP A 174 5.25 -18.38 -1.68
CA ASP A 174 5.34 -17.12 -2.45
C ASP A 174 4.21 -16.12 -2.13
N LEU A 175 3.00 -16.60 -1.83
CA LEU A 175 1.88 -15.78 -1.33
C LEU A 175 2.23 -14.97 -0.06
N TYR A 176 3.05 -15.54 0.83
CA TYR A 176 3.51 -14.84 2.04
C TYR A 176 4.53 -13.74 1.70
N TRP A 177 5.31 -13.93 0.64
CA TRP A 177 6.24 -12.92 0.15
C TRP A 177 5.50 -11.72 -0.45
N GLU A 178 4.40 -11.97 -1.18
CA GLU A 178 3.53 -10.93 -1.75
C GLU A 178 2.73 -10.19 -0.66
N GLU A 179 2.19 -10.89 0.33
CA GLU A 179 1.49 -10.29 1.46
C GLU A 179 2.42 -9.36 2.26
N ILE A 180 3.65 -9.78 2.52
CA ILE A 180 4.64 -8.95 3.21
C ILE A 180 5.06 -7.75 2.32
N SER A 181 5.26 -7.97 1.02
CA SER A 181 5.62 -6.92 0.05
C SER A 181 4.56 -5.81 -0.08
N SER A 182 3.29 -6.14 0.13
CA SER A 182 2.16 -5.20 0.10
C SER A 182 1.93 -4.47 1.44
N ARG A 183 2.47 -4.98 2.56
CA ARG A 183 2.31 -4.42 3.91
C ARG A 183 3.48 -3.56 4.39
N TRP A 184 4.54 -3.41 3.59
CA TRP A 184 5.77 -2.72 3.98
C TRP A 184 5.63 -1.21 4.22
N ASP A 185 4.58 -0.57 3.71
CA ASP A 185 4.37 0.89 3.84
C ASP A 185 3.81 1.32 5.22
N LEU A 186 3.55 0.36 6.13
CA LEU A 186 2.87 0.60 7.42
C LEU A 186 3.77 0.48 8.68
N GLN A 187 5.09 0.38 8.57
CA GLN A 187 5.97 0.21 9.75
C GLN A 187 7.09 1.27 9.87
N PRO A 188 7.16 2.02 11.00
CA PRO A 188 8.29 2.89 11.28
C PRO A 188 9.54 2.10 11.69
N VAL A 189 10.68 2.58 11.20
CA VAL A 189 12.02 2.03 11.40
C VAL A 189 12.48 2.30 12.85
N ILE A 190 12.26 1.35 13.75
CA ILE A 190 13.04 1.23 14.99
C ILE A 190 13.34 -0.26 15.22
N ILE A 191 14.46 -0.74 14.67
CA ILE A 191 15.07 -2.00 15.11
C ILE A 191 16.50 -1.69 15.54
N PRO A 192 16.77 -1.48 16.86
CA PRO A 192 18.12 -1.48 17.37
C PRO A 192 18.71 -2.88 17.23
N ALA A 193 19.96 -2.94 16.77
CA ALA A 193 20.74 -4.16 16.61
C ALA A 193 21.05 -4.81 17.97
N THR A 194 20.11 -5.59 18.51
CA THR A 194 20.35 -6.55 19.61
C THR A 194 19.36 -7.71 19.52
N MET A 195 19.92 -8.91 19.32
CA MET A 195 19.35 -10.26 19.52
C MET A 195 17.83 -10.39 19.39
N LYS A 196 17.37 -10.66 18.16
CA LYS A 196 16.00 -11.07 17.85
C LYS A 196 15.85 -12.55 18.24
N LEU A 197 15.02 -12.87 19.23
CA LEU A 197 14.52 -14.23 19.41
C LEU A 197 13.22 -14.34 18.61
N SER A 198 13.28 -15.01 17.46
CA SER A 198 12.07 -15.49 16.79
C SER A 198 11.55 -16.65 17.63
N LEU A 199 10.33 -16.53 18.16
CA LEU A 199 9.62 -17.57 18.91
C LEU A 199 9.17 -18.74 18.01
N ASP A 200 10.02 -19.20 17.08
CA ASP A 200 9.77 -20.41 16.31
C ASP A 200 10.59 -21.62 16.81
N ASP A 201 11.59 -21.40 17.68
CA ASP A 201 12.37 -22.46 18.33
C ASP A 201 12.02 -22.51 19.84
N GLY A 202 11.32 -23.58 20.24
CA GLY A 202 10.72 -23.77 21.57
C GLY A 202 11.68 -24.00 22.75
N ASP A 203 12.80 -23.26 22.84
CA ASP A 203 13.76 -23.38 23.94
C ASP A 203 13.48 -22.37 25.07
N SER A 204 12.79 -22.83 26.12
CA SER A 204 12.44 -22.06 27.32
C SER A 204 13.65 -21.55 28.13
N HIS A 205 14.85 -22.11 27.95
CA HIS A 205 16.06 -21.71 28.69
C HIS A 205 16.70 -20.40 28.18
N ILE A 206 16.37 -19.94 26.98
CA ILE A 206 17.02 -18.79 26.35
C ILE A 206 16.50 -17.45 26.91
N PHE A 207 15.29 -17.44 27.48
CA PHE A 207 14.62 -16.21 27.88
C PHE A 207 15.14 -15.58 29.19
N SER A 208 15.73 -16.37 30.10
CA SER A 208 16.25 -15.86 31.39
C SER A 208 17.39 -14.84 31.27
N LYS A 209 18.03 -14.75 30.09
CA LYS A 209 19.11 -13.79 29.79
C LYS A 209 18.69 -12.70 28.80
N ALA A 210 17.50 -12.81 28.23
CA ALA A 210 17.03 -11.87 27.23
C ALA A 210 16.69 -10.51 27.88
N ARG A 211 17.08 -9.43 27.20
CA ARG A 211 16.89 -8.03 27.66
C ARG A 211 15.95 -7.24 26.77
N HIS A 212 15.77 -7.66 25.52
CA HIS A 212 14.90 -6.98 24.55
C HIS A 212 14.01 -8.04 23.91
N LEU A 213 12.71 -7.79 23.88
CA LEU A 213 11.70 -8.66 23.31
C LEU A 213 10.92 -7.90 22.24
N TRP A 214 10.88 -8.43 21.02
CA TRP A 214 10.01 -7.97 19.94
C TRP A 214 9.24 -9.17 19.38
N CYS A 215 7.92 -9.12 19.38
CA CYS A 215 7.08 -10.21 18.90
C CYS A 215 6.43 -9.78 17.57
N GLY A 216 6.70 -10.52 16.48
CA GLY A 216 6.24 -10.15 15.13
C GLY A 216 5.19 -11.09 14.53
N SER A 217 4.77 -12.15 15.24
CA SER A 217 3.81 -13.14 14.73
C SER A 217 2.80 -13.56 15.80
N LYS A 218 1.60 -13.96 15.34
CA LYS A 218 0.52 -14.51 16.17
C LYS A 218 0.91 -15.81 16.89
N ARG A 219 1.87 -16.58 16.36
CA ARG A 219 2.38 -17.82 16.97
C ARG A 219 3.31 -17.55 18.15
N GLY A 220 4.24 -16.60 18.00
CA GLY A 220 5.07 -16.13 19.11
C GLY A 220 4.25 -15.49 20.25
N TYR A 221 3.07 -14.97 19.93
CA TYR A 221 2.11 -14.45 20.90
C TYR A 221 1.52 -15.55 21.82
N GLU A 222 1.10 -16.71 21.29
CA GLU A 222 0.56 -17.80 22.12
C GLU A 222 1.65 -18.41 23.02
N ASP A 223 2.86 -18.55 22.49
CA ASP A 223 4.00 -19.04 23.26
C ASP A 223 4.38 -18.06 24.39
N LEU A 224 4.39 -16.75 24.11
CA LEU A 224 4.62 -15.73 25.15
C LEU A 224 3.53 -15.73 26.22
N LYS A 225 2.26 -15.84 25.85
CA LYS A 225 1.13 -15.85 26.78
C LYS A 225 1.21 -17.00 27.78
N ASN A 226 1.72 -18.15 27.35
CA ASN A 226 1.92 -19.35 28.15
C ASN A 226 3.21 -19.31 29.00
N LEU A 227 4.19 -18.49 28.61
CA LEU A 227 5.47 -18.34 29.31
C LEU A 227 5.45 -17.30 30.44
N VAL A 228 4.44 -16.43 30.53
CA VAL A 228 4.32 -15.44 31.62
C VAL A 228 3.96 -16.13 32.94
N GLY A 229 4.99 -16.63 33.64
CA GLY A 229 4.92 -17.26 34.96
C GLY A 229 6.30 -17.64 35.51
N ASP A 230 7.24 -18.00 34.63
CA ASP A 230 8.53 -18.59 35.03
C ASP A 230 9.74 -17.68 34.74
N GLY A 231 9.99 -16.67 35.59
CA GLY A 231 11.35 -16.10 35.77
C GLY A 231 11.82 -14.94 34.88
N PHE A 232 10.93 -14.11 34.33
CA PHE A 232 11.25 -13.07 33.33
C PHE A 232 11.59 -11.66 33.88
N HIS A 233 12.36 -11.56 34.96
CA HIS A 233 12.69 -10.26 35.61
C HIS A 233 13.81 -9.45 34.92
N SER A 234 14.43 -9.96 33.84
CA SER A 234 15.62 -9.37 33.22
C SER A 234 15.34 -8.37 32.08
N PHE A 235 14.10 -8.30 31.58
CA PHE A 235 13.78 -7.50 30.41
C PHE A 235 13.90 -5.99 30.66
N ARG A 236 14.46 -5.31 29.67
CA ARG A 236 14.63 -3.85 29.58
C ARG A 236 13.75 -3.24 28.49
N THR A 237 13.36 -4.02 27.48
CA THR A 237 12.49 -3.55 26.38
C THR A 237 11.48 -4.62 26.00
N ILE A 238 10.21 -4.24 25.90
CA ILE A 238 9.12 -5.09 25.38
C ILE A 238 8.36 -4.29 24.31
N LEU A 239 8.35 -4.79 23.08
CA LEU A 239 7.66 -4.21 21.93
C LEU A 239 6.74 -5.27 21.28
N PRO A 240 5.41 -5.14 21.39
CA PRO A 240 4.45 -6.06 20.79
C PRO A 240 4.31 -5.88 19.27
N PRO A 241 3.69 -6.83 18.55
CA PRO A 241 3.32 -6.63 17.15
C PRO A 241 2.22 -5.57 17.07
N SER A 242 2.34 -4.66 16.08
CA SER A 242 1.29 -3.69 15.81
C SER A 242 -0.01 -4.40 15.39
N ASN A 243 -1.11 -4.02 16.03
CA ASN A 243 -2.51 -4.42 15.77
C ASN A 243 -3.10 -5.61 16.54
N GLU A 244 -2.38 -6.27 17.45
CA GLU A 244 -3.00 -7.25 18.37
C GLU A 244 -2.91 -6.82 19.84
N SER A 245 -3.91 -7.19 20.64
CA SER A 245 -3.89 -7.02 22.11
C SER A 245 -2.84 -7.97 22.71
N PHE A 246 -1.56 -7.61 22.63
CA PHE A 246 -0.46 -8.36 23.28
C PHE A 246 -0.76 -8.57 24.76
N TRP A 247 -1.36 -7.54 25.34
CA TRP A 247 -1.89 -7.51 26.67
C TRP A 247 -3.39 -7.79 26.55
N GLY A 248 -3.84 -8.97 26.98
CA GLY A 248 -5.25 -9.17 27.34
C GLY A 248 -5.63 -8.27 28.53
N ASP A 249 -6.54 -8.70 29.41
CA ASP A 249 -6.68 -8.02 30.71
C ASP A 249 -5.31 -8.02 31.43
N VAL A 250 -4.59 -6.89 31.38
CA VAL A 250 -3.32 -6.73 32.08
C VAL A 250 -3.65 -6.81 33.55
N ASN A 251 -3.28 -7.92 34.18
CA ASN A 251 -3.39 -8.00 35.63
C ASN A 251 -2.13 -7.41 36.28
N ASP A 252 -2.35 -6.74 37.39
CA ASP A 252 -1.33 -6.09 38.20
C ASP A 252 -0.09 -6.96 38.41
N GLU A 253 -0.27 -8.24 38.74
CA GLU A 253 0.82 -9.15 39.08
C GLU A 253 1.85 -9.34 37.97
N LYS A 254 1.44 -9.30 36.69
CA LYS A 254 2.35 -9.47 35.55
C LYS A 254 3.26 -8.27 35.35
N LEU A 255 2.74 -7.04 35.41
CA LEU A 255 3.57 -5.85 35.25
C LEU A 255 4.52 -5.64 36.43
N LYS A 256 4.06 -6.00 37.63
CA LYS A 256 4.86 -5.95 38.87
C LYS A 256 6.17 -6.76 38.78
N ALA A 257 6.19 -7.82 37.98
CA ALA A 257 7.37 -8.66 37.77
C ALA A 257 8.49 -7.98 36.93
N PHE A 258 8.17 -6.95 36.14
CA PHE A 258 9.10 -6.30 35.20
C PHE A 258 9.80 -5.06 35.77
N ASN A 259 10.36 -5.17 36.98
CA ASN A 259 10.97 -4.03 37.69
C ASN A 259 12.25 -3.42 37.05
N ARG A 260 12.82 -4.05 36.01
CA ARG A 260 13.99 -3.56 35.25
C ARG A 260 13.66 -2.94 33.89
N LEU A 261 12.36 -2.87 33.57
CA LEU A 261 11.89 -2.41 32.27
C LEU A 261 12.18 -0.92 32.06
N ARG A 262 12.67 -0.58 30.86
CA ARG A 262 12.98 0.79 30.42
C ARG A 262 12.10 1.25 29.28
N VAL A 263 11.69 0.33 28.40
CA VAL A 263 10.84 0.62 27.24
C VAL A 263 9.67 -0.35 27.25
N LEU A 264 8.46 0.19 27.23
CA LEU A 264 7.21 -0.55 27.19
C LEU A 264 6.30 0.02 26.11
N SER A 265 5.77 -0.83 25.25
CA SER A 265 4.73 -0.45 24.29
C SER A 265 3.48 -1.33 24.52
N LEU A 266 2.32 -0.68 24.56
CA LEU A 266 1.04 -1.19 24.97
C LEU A 266 0.01 -0.90 23.88
N SER A 267 -0.48 -1.91 23.15
CA SER A 267 -1.47 -1.75 22.07
C SER A 267 -2.79 -2.44 22.38
N ASN A 268 -3.92 -1.82 22.00
CA ASN A 268 -5.28 -2.36 22.09
C ASN A 268 -5.68 -2.80 23.51
N ILE A 269 -5.40 -1.98 24.51
CA ILE A 269 -5.77 -2.25 25.92
C ILE A 269 -7.06 -1.51 26.27
N ASN A 270 -7.96 -2.14 27.03
CA ASN A 270 -9.20 -1.52 27.50
C ASN A 270 -8.98 -0.61 28.73
N GLN A 271 -8.15 -1.05 29.67
CA GLN A 271 -7.78 -0.31 30.89
C GLN A 271 -6.32 -0.56 31.26
N LEU A 272 -5.65 0.49 31.74
CA LEU A 272 -4.28 0.41 32.23
C LEU A 272 -4.28 0.04 33.73
N PRO A 273 -3.45 -0.90 34.16
CA PRO A 273 -3.37 -1.31 35.57
C PRO A 273 -2.72 -0.24 36.43
N ASP A 274 -3.10 -0.17 37.70
CA ASP A 274 -2.67 0.87 38.64
C ASP A 274 -1.37 0.48 39.39
N VAL A 275 -0.36 0.02 38.63
CA VAL A 275 0.88 -0.56 39.18
C VAL A 275 2.16 0.03 38.59
N PHE A 276 2.05 1.11 37.82
CA PHE A 276 3.20 1.76 37.18
C PHE A 276 4.24 2.24 38.18
N CYS A 277 3.85 2.50 39.43
CA CYS A 277 4.76 2.84 40.53
C CYS A 277 5.85 1.77 40.81
N TRP A 278 5.73 0.55 40.28
CA TRP A 278 6.73 -0.52 40.43
C TRP A 278 7.72 -0.56 39.24
N LEU A 279 7.44 0.13 38.14
CA LEU A 279 8.30 0.25 36.95
C LEU A 279 9.29 1.43 37.09
N LYS A 280 10.09 1.42 38.15
CA LYS A 280 10.97 2.56 38.57
C LYS A 280 12.10 2.92 37.61
N HIS A 281 12.31 2.12 36.56
CA HIS A 281 13.36 2.33 35.56
C HIS A 281 12.78 2.67 34.18
N LEU A 282 11.45 2.79 34.07
CA LEU A 282 10.77 3.07 32.82
C LEU A 282 11.17 4.46 32.32
N ARG A 283 11.58 4.52 31.05
CA ARG A 283 12.00 5.75 30.35
C ARG A 283 11.14 6.04 29.14
N HIS A 284 10.60 5.01 28.50
CA HIS A 284 9.76 5.15 27.31
C HIS A 284 8.49 4.31 27.47
N LEU A 285 7.35 4.96 27.30
CA LEU A 285 6.04 4.32 27.30
C LEU A 285 5.29 4.74 26.04
N GLU A 286 4.96 3.77 25.20
CA GLU A 286 4.05 3.96 24.07
C GLU A 286 2.73 3.23 24.38
N ILE A 287 1.63 3.93 24.16
CA ILE A 287 0.28 3.40 24.34
C ILE A 287 -0.50 3.70 23.07
N SER A 288 -1.17 2.68 22.53
CA SER A 288 -2.09 2.85 21.41
C SER A 288 -3.36 2.03 21.60
N GLY A 289 -4.49 2.55 21.13
CA GLY A 289 -5.74 1.80 21.12
C GLY A 289 -6.98 2.65 21.37
N GLU A 290 -8.04 2.32 20.65
CA GLU A 290 -9.27 3.10 20.65
C GLU A 290 -10.08 3.00 21.95
N SER A 291 -9.86 1.99 22.80
CA SER A 291 -10.70 1.73 23.97
C SER A 291 -10.26 2.45 25.26
N ILE A 292 -9.08 3.07 25.28
CA ILE A 292 -8.51 3.70 26.48
C ILE A 292 -9.24 5.00 26.79
N LYS A 293 -9.81 5.09 28.01
CA LYS A 293 -10.57 6.25 28.46
C LYS A 293 -9.78 7.19 29.38
N SER A 294 -8.85 6.66 30.17
CA SER A 294 -8.06 7.40 31.16
C SER A 294 -6.72 6.70 31.41
N LEU A 295 -5.70 7.45 31.84
CA LEU A 295 -4.42 6.92 32.32
C LEU A 295 -4.41 6.88 33.86
N PRO A 296 -3.74 5.90 34.50
CA PRO A 296 -3.69 5.79 35.96
C PRO A 296 -2.79 6.85 36.60
N GLU A 297 -3.17 7.39 37.76
CA GLU A 297 -2.37 8.36 38.51
C GLU A 297 -1.03 7.79 38.99
N THR A 298 -0.93 6.46 39.18
CA THR A 298 0.35 5.81 39.51
C THR A 298 1.39 5.90 38.40
N LEU A 299 1.00 6.18 37.15
CA LEU A 299 1.94 6.48 36.05
C LEU A 299 2.78 7.71 36.41
N CYS A 300 2.20 8.70 37.08
CA CYS A 300 2.89 9.93 37.45
C CYS A 300 3.91 9.75 38.59
N MET A 301 4.03 8.53 39.13
CA MET A 301 5.05 8.17 40.14
C MET A 301 6.34 7.63 39.51
N THR A 302 6.41 7.43 38.19
CA THR A 302 7.63 7.00 37.48
C THR A 302 8.47 8.20 37.05
N PHE A 303 9.12 8.86 38.01
CA PHE A 303 9.92 10.08 37.78
C PHE A 303 11.06 9.94 36.76
N THR A 304 11.40 8.72 36.33
CA THR A 304 12.42 8.44 35.31
C THR A 304 11.90 8.45 33.87
N LEU A 305 10.59 8.66 33.66
CA LEU A 305 9.98 8.60 32.34
C LEU A 305 10.41 9.80 31.50
N GLN A 306 11.01 9.54 30.34
CA GLN A 306 11.53 10.53 29.39
C GLN A 306 10.65 10.69 28.16
N THR A 307 9.90 9.64 27.79
CA THR A 307 9.04 9.64 26.61
C THR A 307 7.71 8.98 26.92
N LEU A 308 6.62 9.68 26.62
CA LEU A 308 5.26 9.19 26.64
C LEU A 308 4.61 9.45 25.27
N ILE A 309 4.21 8.38 24.60
CA ILE A 309 3.57 8.44 23.28
C ILE A 309 2.19 7.82 23.39
N LEU A 310 1.15 8.59 23.08
CA LEU A 310 -0.24 8.15 23.00
C LEU A 310 -0.66 8.25 21.53
N ARG A 311 -0.87 7.12 20.86
CA ARG A 311 -1.26 7.07 19.44
C ARG A 311 -2.66 6.51 19.31
N GLN A 312 -3.48 7.11 18.43
CA GLN A 312 -4.81 6.60 18.11
C GLN A 312 -5.63 6.26 19.38
N CYS A 313 -5.69 7.22 20.31
CA CYS A 313 -6.44 7.10 21.56
C CYS A 313 -7.63 8.08 21.57
N PRO A 314 -8.58 7.99 20.61
CA PRO A 314 -9.66 8.96 20.43
C PRO A 314 -10.63 9.05 21.61
N ASN A 315 -10.70 8.03 22.46
CA ASN A 315 -11.58 8.01 23.64
C ASN A 315 -10.90 8.48 24.94
N LEU A 316 -9.60 8.82 24.90
CA LEU A 316 -8.89 9.34 26.06
C LEU A 316 -9.33 10.77 26.33
N ALA A 317 -10.12 10.99 27.37
CA ALA A 317 -10.76 12.27 27.64
C ALA A 317 -9.86 13.25 28.41
N GLU A 318 -9.00 12.73 29.29
CA GLU A 318 -8.14 13.54 30.15
C GLU A 318 -6.77 12.88 30.42
N LEU A 319 -5.77 13.72 30.66
CA LEU A 319 -4.49 13.30 31.21
C LEU A 319 -4.54 13.34 32.75
N PRO A 320 -3.78 12.48 33.45
CA PRO A 320 -3.75 12.45 34.90
C PRO A 320 -3.22 13.77 35.44
N ALA A 321 -3.82 14.27 36.53
CA ALA A 321 -3.53 15.60 37.06
C ALA A 321 -2.08 15.72 37.54
N ASN A 322 -1.49 14.61 38.00
CA ASN A 322 -0.09 14.60 38.44
C ASN A 322 0.94 14.40 37.33
N ILE A 323 0.57 14.42 36.05
CA ILE A 323 1.54 14.22 34.94
C ILE A 323 2.68 15.24 34.98
N VAL A 324 2.40 16.43 35.52
CA VAL A 324 3.37 17.52 35.77
C VAL A 324 4.50 17.15 36.74
N LYS A 325 4.39 16.02 37.46
CA LYS A 325 5.45 15.49 38.34
C LYS A 325 6.55 14.75 37.57
N LEU A 326 6.35 14.43 36.30
CA LEU A 326 7.31 13.74 35.45
C LEU A 326 8.37 14.72 34.93
N THR A 327 9.17 15.31 35.82
CA THR A 327 10.09 16.42 35.48
C THR A 327 11.19 16.06 34.47
N GLU A 328 11.50 14.77 34.31
CA GLU A 328 12.47 14.24 33.33
C GLU A 328 11.84 13.97 31.96
N LEU A 329 10.56 14.30 31.75
CA LEU A 329 9.85 14.03 30.50
C LEU A 329 10.33 14.99 29.40
N CYS A 330 10.97 14.43 28.37
CA CYS A 330 11.46 15.17 27.20
C CYS A 330 10.50 15.12 26.02
N HIS A 331 9.73 14.04 25.86
CA HIS A 331 8.84 13.86 24.72
C HIS A 331 7.44 13.42 25.15
N LEU A 332 6.44 14.24 24.84
CA LEU A 332 5.03 13.93 25.01
C LEU A 332 4.31 14.04 23.66
N ASP A 333 3.95 12.89 23.09
CA ASP A 333 3.13 12.79 21.88
C ASP A 333 1.71 12.40 22.27
N ILE A 334 0.77 13.29 22.04
CA ILE A 334 -0.65 13.12 22.36
C ILE A 334 -1.55 13.40 21.14
N ARG A 335 -0.99 13.19 19.94
CA ARG A 335 -1.74 13.33 18.69
C ARG A 335 -2.88 12.33 18.61
N GLU A 336 -3.96 12.74 17.95
CA GLU A 336 -5.13 11.88 17.71
C GLU A 336 -5.73 11.32 19.02
N THR A 337 -5.64 12.10 20.10
CA THR A 337 -6.31 11.82 21.38
C THR A 337 -7.63 12.57 21.48
N GLY A 338 -8.55 12.07 22.31
CA GLY A 338 -9.83 12.73 22.61
C GLY A 338 -9.76 13.85 23.65
N LEU A 339 -8.54 14.32 23.98
CA LEU A 339 -8.32 15.26 25.08
C LEU A 339 -9.07 16.57 24.85
N GLN A 340 -9.69 17.07 25.91
CA GLN A 340 -10.42 18.35 25.86
C GLN A 340 -9.63 19.51 26.50
N GLN A 341 -8.70 19.19 27.40
CA GLN A 341 -7.87 20.15 28.13
C GLN A 341 -6.53 19.53 28.52
N THR A 342 -5.48 20.36 28.59
CA THR A 342 -4.23 19.97 29.24
C THR A 342 -4.34 20.22 30.75
N PRO A 343 -3.69 19.38 31.58
CA PRO A 343 -3.70 19.58 33.02
C PRO A 343 -2.95 20.87 33.39
N PRO A 344 -3.39 21.59 34.44
CA PRO A 344 -2.76 22.83 34.85
C PRO A 344 -1.33 22.58 35.35
N GLN A 345 -0.49 23.60 35.28
CA GLN A 345 0.94 23.58 35.63
C GLN A 345 1.83 22.80 34.66
N MET A 346 1.41 22.66 33.40
CA MET A 346 2.17 21.97 32.35
C MET A 346 3.54 22.62 32.11
N GLY A 347 3.64 23.94 32.33
CA GLY A 347 4.89 24.70 32.23
C GLY A 347 6.01 24.23 33.18
N LYS A 348 5.71 23.39 34.19
CA LYS A 348 6.72 22.81 35.08
C LYS A 348 7.60 21.75 34.42
N LEU A 349 7.18 21.20 33.29
CA LEU A 349 7.94 20.21 32.52
C LEU A 349 9.00 20.90 31.65
N THR A 350 9.95 21.59 32.28
CA THR A 350 10.89 22.49 31.60
C THR A 350 11.82 21.81 30.61
N GLU A 351 12.09 20.51 30.80
CA GLU A 351 12.95 19.68 29.93
C GLU A 351 12.21 19.14 28.69
N LEU A 352 10.96 19.52 28.48
CA LEU A 352 10.16 19.03 27.36
C LEU A 352 10.67 19.60 26.03
N GLU A 353 11.19 18.71 25.19
CA GLU A 353 11.66 18.99 23.84
C GLU A 353 10.57 18.79 22.79
N THR A 354 9.59 17.92 23.05
CA THR A 354 8.49 17.65 22.10
C THR A 354 7.15 17.62 22.82
N LEU A 355 6.23 18.45 22.34
CA LEU A 355 4.83 18.46 22.73
C LEU A 355 3.98 18.64 21.48
N THR A 356 3.20 17.64 21.11
CA THR A 356 2.47 17.68 19.84
C THR A 356 1.19 18.49 19.89
N ASP A 357 0.47 18.47 21.02
CA ASP A 357 -0.80 19.15 21.20
C ASP A 357 -0.85 19.85 22.56
N PHE A 358 -1.38 21.07 22.60
CA PHE A 358 -1.58 21.85 23.81
C PHE A 358 -2.99 22.42 23.81
N PHE A 359 -3.81 22.09 24.81
CA PHE A 359 -5.22 22.46 24.85
C PHE A 359 -5.44 23.56 25.89
N VAL A 360 -5.63 24.79 25.44
CA VAL A 360 -5.88 25.92 26.35
C VAL A 360 -7.19 25.69 27.10
N GLY A 361 -7.10 25.62 28.43
CA GLY A 361 -8.23 25.41 29.32
C GLY A 361 -9.00 26.70 29.61
N GLN A 362 -10.21 26.54 30.15
CA GLN A 362 -10.98 27.65 30.76
C GLN A 362 -10.52 27.91 32.20
N GLN A 363 -11.33 28.57 33.04
CA GLN A 363 -10.98 29.10 34.36
C GLN A 363 -10.17 28.16 35.31
N ASN A 364 -10.29 26.83 35.16
CA ASN A 364 -9.57 25.84 35.98
C ASN A 364 -8.62 24.92 35.18
N GLY A 365 -8.43 25.14 33.88
CA GLY A 365 -7.54 24.33 33.03
C GLY A 365 -6.18 24.99 32.82
N CYS A 366 -5.31 24.35 32.01
CA CYS A 366 -3.99 24.88 31.68
C CYS A 366 -4.10 26.20 30.92
N ARG A 367 -3.43 27.23 31.42
CA ARG A 367 -3.41 28.55 30.78
C ARG A 367 -2.35 28.60 29.69
N ILE A 368 -2.52 29.53 28.75
CA ILE A 368 -1.63 29.68 27.60
C ILE A 368 -0.23 30.22 27.96
N ASP A 369 -0.12 31.02 29.01
CA ASP A 369 1.15 31.56 29.53
C ASP A 369 2.08 30.47 30.06
N GLU A 370 1.52 29.35 30.54
CA GLU A 370 2.31 28.18 30.95
C GLU A 370 3.13 27.57 29.80
N LEU A 371 2.68 27.73 28.55
CA LEU A 371 3.44 27.32 27.37
C LEU A 371 4.74 28.12 27.25
N GLY A 372 4.80 29.35 27.77
CA GLY A 372 5.99 30.19 27.79
C GLY A 372 7.18 29.56 28.51
N GLU A 373 6.91 28.78 29.56
CA GLU A 373 7.94 28.11 30.36
C GLU A 373 8.59 26.91 29.64
N LEU A 374 7.93 26.35 28.62
CA LEU A 374 8.42 25.23 27.82
C LEU A 374 9.37 25.72 26.70
N ARG A 375 10.60 26.07 27.07
CA ARG A 375 11.54 26.82 26.19
C ARG A 375 12.20 25.96 25.11
N TYR A 376 12.36 24.66 25.34
CA TYR A 376 13.11 23.77 24.46
C TYR A 376 12.26 23.03 23.43
N LEU A 377 11.00 23.44 23.22
CA LEU A 377 10.11 22.79 22.27
C LEU A 377 10.63 22.89 20.83
N LEU A 378 10.74 21.74 20.19
CA LEU A 378 11.19 21.52 18.82
C LEU A 378 10.11 20.79 18.01
N GLY A 379 10.21 20.88 16.68
CA GLY A 379 9.41 20.07 15.78
C GLY A 379 8.01 20.64 15.54
N GLU A 380 6.97 19.92 15.98
CA GLU A 380 5.57 20.24 15.69
C GLU A 380 4.80 20.55 16.98
N LEU A 381 3.98 21.60 16.94
CA LEU A 381 3.07 21.97 18.03
C LEU A 381 1.71 22.38 17.46
N ARG A 382 0.63 21.81 18.00
CA ARG A 382 -0.76 22.23 17.76
C ARG A 382 -1.34 22.85 19.02
N ILE A 383 -1.85 24.07 18.92
CA ILE A 383 -2.49 24.76 20.03
C ILE A 383 -3.99 24.77 19.79
N TRP A 384 -4.73 24.07 20.64
CA TRP A 384 -6.17 23.93 20.59
C TRP A 384 -6.86 24.89 21.55
N ASN A 385 -8.13 25.16 21.25
CA ASN A 385 -9.05 25.91 22.10
C ASN A 385 -8.62 27.36 22.38
N LEU A 386 -7.98 28.02 21.40
CA LEU A 386 -7.52 29.40 21.54
C LEU A 386 -8.64 30.41 21.84
N GLN A 387 -9.91 30.06 21.58
CA GLN A 387 -11.08 30.86 22.00
C GLN A 387 -11.20 31.04 23.53
N ASN A 388 -10.48 30.25 24.33
CA ASN A 388 -10.47 30.37 25.79
C ASN A 388 -9.53 31.48 26.30
N VAL A 389 -8.71 32.07 25.44
CA VAL A 389 -7.81 33.18 25.81
C VAL A 389 -8.58 34.50 25.75
N SER A 390 -8.63 35.22 26.87
CA SER A 390 -9.45 36.44 26.98
C SER A 390 -8.73 37.73 26.55
N HIS A 391 -7.39 37.74 26.48
CA HIS A 391 -6.59 38.92 26.13
C HIS A 391 -5.29 38.51 25.42
N GLY A 392 -4.85 39.32 24.45
CA GLY A 392 -3.61 39.11 23.70
C GLY A 392 -2.35 39.15 24.56
N LEU A 393 -2.34 39.92 25.66
CA LEU A 393 -1.22 39.93 26.61
C LEU A 393 -0.91 38.52 27.15
N ASN A 394 -1.93 37.75 27.52
CA ASN A 394 -1.74 36.37 27.99
C ASN A 394 -1.22 35.48 26.86
N ALA A 395 -1.69 35.69 25.63
CA ALA A 395 -1.23 34.94 24.47
C ALA A 395 0.26 35.21 24.17
N SER A 396 0.73 36.44 24.36
CA SER A 396 2.14 36.82 24.16
C SER A 396 3.08 36.08 25.12
N GLU A 397 2.61 35.73 26.31
CA GLU A 397 3.38 34.98 27.32
C GLU A 397 3.69 33.55 26.86
N ALA A 398 2.96 33.00 25.87
CA ALA A 398 3.29 31.70 25.26
C ALA A 398 4.69 31.68 24.61
N ASN A 399 5.23 32.85 24.26
CA ASN A 399 6.57 33.04 23.70
C ASN A 399 6.88 32.10 22.52
N LEU A 400 5.96 31.99 21.54
CA LEU A 400 6.16 31.14 20.35
C LEU A 400 7.37 31.56 19.51
N LYS A 401 7.69 32.86 19.50
CA LYS A 401 8.87 33.42 18.83
C LYS A 401 10.19 32.87 19.39
N GLY A 402 10.22 32.52 20.68
CA GLY A 402 11.38 31.94 21.35
C GLY A 402 11.55 30.44 21.16
N LYS A 403 10.62 29.76 20.47
CA LYS A 403 10.64 28.30 20.28
C LYS A 403 11.17 27.93 18.90
N ASP A 404 11.84 26.80 18.80
CA ASP A 404 12.48 26.31 17.57
C ASP A 404 11.58 25.29 16.84
N LEU A 405 10.35 25.71 16.57
CA LEU A 405 9.33 24.91 15.88
C LEU A 405 9.52 24.93 14.36
N LYS A 406 9.25 23.78 13.73
CA LYS A 406 9.15 23.63 12.27
C LYS A 406 7.69 23.68 11.79
N LYS A 407 6.77 23.12 12.58
CA LYS A 407 5.34 23.09 12.26
C LYS A 407 4.52 23.69 13.40
N LEU A 408 3.59 24.58 13.07
CA LEU A 408 2.71 25.21 14.04
C LEU A 408 1.27 25.21 13.52
N GLU A 409 0.34 24.71 14.34
CA GLU A 409 -1.09 24.75 14.06
C GLU A 409 -1.81 25.49 15.20
N LEU A 410 -2.56 26.55 14.87
CA LEU A 410 -3.35 27.33 15.80
C LEU A 410 -4.84 27.06 15.54
N ARG A 411 -5.56 26.52 16.52
CA ARG A 411 -6.95 26.08 16.35
C ARG A 411 -7.92 26.73 17.34
N TRP A 412 -9.02 27.20 16.77
CA TRP A 412 -10.25 27.58 17.45
C TRP A 412 -11.31 26.52 17.21
N SER A 413 -12.24 26.35 18.15
CA SER A 413 -13.31 25.34 18.04
C SER A 413 -14.37 25.65 16.97
N GLY A 414 -14.34 26.85 16.38
CA GLY A 414 -15.26 27.25 15.29
C GLY A 414 -16.74 27.33 15.68
N ARG A 415 -17.06 27.18 16.98
CA ARG A 415 -18.39 27.35 17.55
C ARG A 415 -18.39 28.63 18.36
N ARG A 416 -19.02 29.70 17.87
CA ARG A 416 -19.80 30.67 18.68
C ARG A 416 -20.49 31.74 17.83
N ASP A 417 -21.65 32.15 18.37
CA ASP A 417 -22.57 33.23 17.97
C ASP A 417 -22.37 34.52 18.82
N THR A 418 -21.20 34.74 19.42
CA THR A 418 -20.93 35.90 20.32
C THR A 418 -19.88 36.87 19.74
N ASP A 419 -20.00 38.15 20.10
CA ASP A 419 -19.27 39.34 19.57
C ASP A 419 -17.77 39.43 19.97
N ASP A 420 -17.12 38.29 20.25
CA ASP A 420 -15.74 38.22 20.78
C ASP A 420 -14.66 38.37 19.67
N SER A 421 -15.01 38.90 18.48
CA SER A 421 -14.11 38.95 17.32
C SER A 421 -12.87 39.80 17.58
N LEU A 422 -13.02 40.90 18.34
CA LEU A 422 -11.91 41.79 18.70
C LEU A 422 -10.91 41.11 19.65
N THR A 423 -11.39 40.27 20.56
CA THR A 423 -10.54 39.49 21.46
C THR A 423 -9.75 38.43 20.72
N GLU A 424 -10.36 37.74 19.75
CA GLU A 424 -9.62 36.77 18.94
C GLU A 424 -8.58 37.45 18.04
N GLU A 425 -8.88 38.64 17.49
CA GLU A 425 -7.92 39.49 16.76
C GLU A 425 -6.70 39.84 17.63
N ASP A 426 -6.92 40.33 18.85
CA ASP A 426 -5.86 40.63 19.82
C ASP A 426 -5.02 39.40 20.18
N VAL A 427 -5.66 38.24 20.35
CA VAL A 427 -4.97 36.97 20.64
C VAL A 427 -4.09 36.51 19.48
N LEU A 428 -4.60 36.49 18.25
CA LEU A 428 -3.81 36.03 17.10
C LEU A 428 -2.69 37.02 16.74
N GLU A 429 -2.90 38.33 16.88
CA GLU A 429 -1.85 39.35 16.72
C GLU A 429 -0.68 39.12 17.70
N ALA A 430 -0.97 38.69 18.93
CA ALA A 430 0.03 38.44 19.97
C ALA A 430 0.80 37.10 19.81
N LEU A 431 0.31 36.15 19.01
CA LEU A 431 0.90 34.80 18.85
C LEU A 431 1.98 34.73 17.78
N TRP A 432 2.96 35.63 17.82
CA TRP A 432 4.04 35.69 16.82
C TRP A 432 4.94 34.44 16.84
N PRO A 433 5.03 33.66 15.75
CA PRO A 433 5.89 32.47 15.70
C PRO A 433 7.34 32.77 15.32
N SER A 434 8.22 31.79 15.54
CA SER A 434 9.63 31.87 15.13
C SER A 434 9.78 31.87 13.60
N ALA A 435 10.78 32.59 13.09
CA ALA A 435 11.12 32.65 11.65
C ALA A 435 11.53 31.28 11.06
N LYS A 436 11.78 30.28 11.91
CA LYS A 436 12.16 28.91 11.50
C LYS A 436 10.97 28.03 11.09
N VAL A 437 9.73 28.48 11.30
CA VAL A 437 8.53 27.71 10.95
C VAL A 437 8.44 27.52 9.44
N GLU A 438 8.29 26.26 9.03
CA GLU A 438 8.17 25.80 7.64
C GLU A 438 6.70 25.55 7.26
N ASP A 439 5.87 25.13 8.22
CA ASP A 439 4.45 24.79 8.04
C ASP A 439 3.59 25.53 9.08
N LEU A 440 2.68 26.38 8.61
CA LEU A 440 1.75 27.12 9.46
C LEU A 440 0.31 26.82 9.07
N SER A 441 -0.50 26.44 10.06
CA SER A 441 -1.94 26.22 9.90
C SER A 441 -2.73 27.06 10.89
N ILE A 442 -3.66 27.88 10.42
CA ILE A 442 -4.61 28.64 11.25
C ILE A 442 -6.02 28.14 10.94
N ILE A 443 -6.70 27.60 11.95
CA ILE A 443 -7.96 26.87 11.77
C ILE A 443 -9.04 27.42 12.69
N GLY A 444 -10.19 27.78 12.12
CA GLY A 444 -11.41 28.16 12.84
C GLY A 444 -11.40 29.56 13.47
N TYR A 445 -10.44 30.40 13.10
CA TYR A 445 -10.28 31.76 13.63
C TYR A 445 -11.52 32.63 13.37
N GLY A 446 -12.05 33.28 14.40
CA GLY A 446 -13.29 34.05 14.36
C GLY A 446 -13.14 35.55 14.20
N GLY A 447 -11.92 36.09 14.13
CA GLY A 447 -11.67 37.50 13.86
C GLY A 447 -12.02 37.93 12.42
N LYS A 448 -12.17 39.22 12.19
CA LYS A 448 -12.46 39.80 10.85
C LYS A 448 -11.19 40.05 10.03
N ASN A 449 -10.07 40.25 10.72
CA ASN A 449 -8.78 40.55 10.09
C ASN A 449 -7.75 39.53 10.55
N LEU A 450 -7.00 38.96 9.61
CA LEU A 450 -5.79 38.22 9.93
C LEU A 450 -4.64 39.21 10.18
N PRO A 451 -3.75 38.93 11.14
CA PRO A 451 -2.68 39.86 11.46
C PRO A 451 -1.65 39.93 10.33
N GLY A 452 -1.02 41.10 10.19
CA GLY A 452 -0.06 41.34 9.11
C GLY A 452 1.15 40.42 9.15
N TRP A 453 1.45 39.85 10.32
CA TRP A 453 2.58 38.95 10.51
C TRP A 453 2.47 37.65 9.72
N VAL A 454 1.25 37.16 9.42
CA VAL A 454 1.06 35.91 8.66
C VAL A 454 1.71 35.97 7.28
N GLY A 455 1.74 37.16 6.65
CA GLY A 455 2.39 37.40 5.36
C GLY A 455 3.74 38.11 5.46
N HIS A 456 4.33 38.22 6.66
CA HIS A 456 5.52 39.04 6.86
C HIS A 456 6.80 38.39 6.34
N THR A 457 7.69 39.18 5.75
CA THR A 457 8.93 38.71 5.10
C THR A 457 9.92 38.02 6.03
N SER A 458 9.74 38.12 7.35
CA SER A 458 10.59 37.42 8.33
C SER A 458 10.46 35.89 8.28
N PHE A 459 9.42 35.34 7.64
CA PHE A 459 9.19 33.90 7.52
C PHE A 459 9.88 33.32 6.27
N GLU A 460 11.19 33.48 6.18
CA GLU A 460 12.02 33.07 5.03
C GLU A 460 11.93 31.57 4.71
N LYS A 461 11.58 30.74 5.70
CA LYS A 461 11.50 29.28 5.57
C LYS A 461 10.10 28.73 5.35
N MET A 462 9.06 29.58 5.32
CA MET A 462 7.68 29.11 5.20
C MET A 462 7.45 28.46 3.84
N VAL A 463 7.12 27.18 3.84
CA VAL A 463 6.88 26.34 2.66
C VAL A 463 5.39 26.07 2.47
N ASP A 464 4.68 25.79 3.56
CA ASP A 464 3.27 25.42 3.55
C ASP A 464 2.47 26.36 4.46
N LEU A 465 1.40 26.95 3.92
CA LEU A 465 0.46 27.79 4.67
C LEU A 465 -0.97 27.33 4.43
N ARG A 466 -1.68 27.02 5.52
CA ARG A 466 -3.11 26.65 5.51
C ARG A 466 -3.91 27.62 6.37
N LEU A 467 -4.90 28.25 5.75
CA LEU A 467 -5.90 29.06 6.43
C LEU A 467 -7.26 28.39 6.21
N SER A 468 -7.89 27.90 7.28
CA SER A 468 -9.13 27.11 7.20
C SER A 468 -10.15 27.58 8.21
N GLY A 469 -11.42 27.66 7.84
CA GLY A 469 -12.50 27.95 8.78
C GLY A 469 -12.52 29.39 9.31
N CYS A 470 -11.80 30.32 8.67
CA CYS A 470 -11.79 31.75 9.03
C CYS A 470 -13.02 32.48 8.47
N LYS A 471 -14.21 32.05 8.88
CA LYS A 471 -15.49 32.34 8.21
C LYS A 471 -15.82 33.83 8.11
N TYR A 472 -15.39 34.60 9.12
CA TYR A 472 -15.71 36.02 9.25
C TYR A 472 -14.66 36.94 8.66
N CYS A 473 -13.51 36.41 8.22
CA CYS A 473 -12.45 37.20 7.62
C CYS A 473 -12.92 37.91 6.35
N VAL A 474 -12.65 39.21 6.26
CA VAL A 474 -13.04 40.06 5.12
C VAL A 474 -11.86 40.44 4.22
N SER A 475 -10.63 40.10 4.61
CA SER A 475 -9.41 40.37 3.85
C SER A 475 -8.36 39.28 4.07
N LEU A 476 -7.40 39.18 3.15
CA LEU A 476 -6.21 38.33 3.27
C LEU A 476 -4.97 39.18 3.55
N PRO A 477 -4.00 38.67 4.33
CA PRO A 477 -2.73 39.35 4.55
C PRO A 477 -1.83 39.24 3.31
N SER A 478 -0.67 39.92 3.35
CA SER A 478 0.29 40.00 2.25
C SER A 478 1.13 38.74 2.02
N LEU A 479 0.45 37.61 1.77
CA LEU A 479 1.03 36.29 1.59
C LEU A 479 2.01 36.20 0.41
N GLY A 480 1.86 37.07 -0.60
CA GLY A 480 2.75 37.11 -1.76
C GLY A 480 4.20 37.49 -1.45
N GLN A 481 4.47 38.03 -0.27
CA GLN A 481 5.82 38.40 0.19
C GLN A 481 6.61 37.21 0.74
N LEU A 482 5.97 36.05 0.93
CA LEU A 482 6.60 34.84 1.44
C LEU A 482 7.38 34.15 0.31
N GLU A 483 8.69 34.36 0.33
CA GLU A 483 9.61 33.98 -0.75
C GLU A 483 9.75 32.47 -0.98
N SER A 484 9.63 31.66 0.08
CA SER A 484 9.79 30.18 0.02
C SER A 484 8.47 29.41 -0.05
N LEU A 485 7.33 30.12 -0.07
CA LEU A 485 6.01 29.49 0.00
C LEU A 485 5.74 28.68 -1.26
N LYS A 486 5.53 27.37 -1.12
CA LYS A 486 5.24 26.42 -2.20
C LYS A 486 3.77 26.04 -2.26
N THR A 487 3.15 25.82 -1.11
CA THR A 487 1.75 25.40 -1.02
C THR A 487 0.95 26.42 -0.22
N LEU A 488 -0.15 26.89 -0.80
CA LEU A 488 -1.11 27.75 -0.13
C LEU A 488 -2.52 27.17 -0.24
N LEU A 489 -3.13 26.88 0.90
CA LEU A 489 -4.52 26.45 1.00
C LEU A 489 -5.34 27.48 1.80
N ILE A 490 -6.39 28.00 1.19
CA ILE A 490 -7.35 28.91 1.80
C ILE A 490 -8.73 28.29 1.66
N GLU A 491 -9.37 27.93 2.77
CA GLU A 491 -10.70 27.34 2.76
C GLU A 491 -11.65 27.90 3.82
N ASP A 492 -12.95 27.88 3.53
CA ASP A 492 -14.03 28.33 4.42
C ASP A 492 -13.98 29.82 4.82
N PHE A 493 -13.56 30.72 3.93
CA PHE A 493 -13.70 32.17 4.10
C PHE A 493 -15.03 32.62 3.48
N TYR A 494 -16.09 32.63 4.26
CA TYR A 494 -17.44 32.88 3.74
C TYR A 494 -17.70 34.36 3.44
N ASN A 495 -17.11 35.28 4.21
CA ASN A 495 -17.33 36.72 4.07
C ASN A 495 -16.33 37.45 3.16
N LEU A 496 -15.30 36.77 2.66
CA LEU A 496 -14.31 37.37 1.77
C LEU A 496 -14.96 37.63 0.40
N GLU A 497 -15.15 38.90 0.04
CA GLU A 497 -15.78 39.28 -1.24
C GLU A 497 -14.76 39.51 -2.36
N TYR A 498 -13.55 39.94 -2.02
CA TYR A 498 -12.56 40.44 -2.97
C TYR A 498 -11.15 40.00 -2.55
N VAL A 499 -10.33 39.61 -3.53
CA VAL A 499 -8.90 39.35 -3.37
C VAL A 499 -8.14 40.26 -4.32
N GLY A 500 -7.35 41.19 -3.77
CA GLY A 500 -6.62 42.19 -4.56
C GLY A 500 -5.17 42.40 -4.14
N ASP A 501 -4.71 43.65 -4.24
CA ASP A 501 -3.31 44.03 -4.08
C ASP A 501 -2.76 43.68 -2.68
N GLU A 502 -3.62 43.65 -1.66
CA GLU A 502 -3.30 43.27 -0.29
C GLU A 502 -2.73 41.86 -0.18
N PHE A 503 -3.22 40.92 -0.99
CA PHE A 503 -2.80 39.52 -1.01
C PHE A 503 -1.35 39.35 -1.50
N TYR A 504 -0.93 40.21 -2.42
CA TYR A 504 0.40 40.17 -3.02
C TYR A 504 1.46 40.92 -2.19
N GLY A 505 1.03 41.91 -1.41
CA GLY A 505 1.91 42.81 -0.68
C GLY A 505 2.66 43.83 -1.54
N SER A 506 3.39 44.72 -0.88
CA SER A 506 4.30 45.65 -1.54
C SER A 506 5.45 44.86 -2.20
N PRO A 507 5.76 45.10 -3.49
CA PRO A 507 6.88 44.45 -4.14
C PRO A 507 8.16 44.80 -3.36
N THR A 508 8.92 43.78 -2.96
CA THR A 508 10.32 43.99 -2.57
C THR A 508 11.04 44.54 -3.80
N THR A 509 12.09 45.35 -3.60
CA THR A 509 12.79 46.05 -4.69
C THR A 509 13.36 45.15 -5.79
N GLU A 510 13.35 43.82 -5.63
CA GLU A 510 13.93 42.84 -6.54
C GLU A 510 13.05 41.61 -6.88
N GLY A 511 11.89 41.38 -6.22
CA GLY A 511 11.12 40.13 -6.33
C GLY A 511 9.68 40.28 -6.84
N ASN A 512 9.20 39.32 -7.65
CA ASN A 512 7.76 39.20 -7.93
C ASN A 512 7.07 38.50 -6.75
N PRO A 513 5.82 38.87 -6.40
CA PRO A 513 5.05 38.14 -5.38
C PRO A 513 4.93 36.66 -5.73
N PHE A 514 4.88 35.75 -4.75
CA PHE A 514 4.68 34.30 -4.95
C PHE A 514 5.71 33.63 -5.89
N GLN A 515 6.99 33.95 -5.73
CA GLN A 515 8.06 33.45 -6.62
C GLN A 515 8.22 31.92 -6.64
N SER A 516 7.95 31.24 -5.51
CA SER A 516 8.14 29.78 -5.36
C SER A 516 6.82 29.01 -5.23
N LEU A 517 5.68 29.68 -5.38
CA LEU A 517 4.38 29.04 -5.19
C LEU A 517 4.11 28.04 -6.32
N GLU A 518 3.99 26.76 -5.96
CA GLU A 518 3.79 25.63 -6.86
C GLU A 518 2.31 25.18 -6.86
N SER A 519 1.63 25.27 -5.71
CA SER A 519 0.22 24.87 -5.55
C SER A 519 -0.60 25.92 -4.80
N LEU A 520 -1.74 26.29 -5.37
CA LEU A 520 -2.69 27.24 -4.81
C LEU A 520 -4.09 26.65 -4.81
N THR A 521 -4.71 26.56 -3.63
CA THR A 521 -6.07 26.04 -3.47
C THR A 521 -6.97 27.03 -2.76
N PHE A 522 -8.12 27.32 -3.37
CA PHE A 522 -9.25 28.01 -2.76
C PHE A 522 -10.45 27.07 -2.67
N GLU A 523 -11.00 26.87 -1.47
CA GLU A 523 -12.20 26.04 -1.29
C GLU A 523 -13.28 26.69 -0.41
N ARG A 524 -14.55 26.58 -0.79
CA ARG A 524 -15.71 27.08 -0.01
C ARG A 524 -15.64 28.59 0.27
N MET A 525 -15.26 29.38 -0.74
CA MET A 525 -15.24 30.85 -0.70
C MET A 525 -16.58 31.41 -1.20
N LEU A 526 -17.59 31.49 -0.32
CA LEU A 526 -18.99 31.65 -0.73
C LEU A 526 -19.33 33.03 -1.34
N GLN A 527 -18.82 34.11 -0.75
CA GLN A 527 -19.08 35.48 -1.22
C GLN A 527 -17.98 36.05 -2.14
N TRP A 528 -16.93 35.27 -2.44
CA TRP A 528 -15.81 35.75 -3.24
C TRP A 528 -16.24 36.00 -4.69
N ARG A 529 -16.25 37.27 -5.12
CA ARG A 529 -16.77 37.73 -6.42
C ARG A 529 -15.68 37.99 -7.43
N GLU A 530 -14.60 38.64 -6.99
CA GLU A 530 -13.57 39.18 -7.86
C GLU A 530 -12.16 38.84 -7.35
N TRP A 531 -11.30 38.46 -8.29
CA TRP A 531 -9.87 38.28 -8.07
C TRP A 531 -9.09 39.23 -8.97
N LYS A 532 -8.57 40.32 -8.39
CA LYS A 532 -7.73 41.28 -9.11
C LYS A 532 -6.31 40.74 -9.25
N SER A 533 -6.00 40.22 -10.42
CA SER A 533 -4.67 39.67 -10.72
C SER A 533 -3.61 40.76 -10.87
N LYS A 534 -2.45 40.55 -10.24
CA LYS A 534 -1.22 41.31 -10.46
C LYS A 534 -0.35 40.56 -11.47
N GLY A 535 -0.09 41.19 -12.62
CA GLY A 535 0.72 40.57 -13.69
C GLY A 535 2.08 40.10 -13.19
N ARG A 536 2.50 38.89 -13.60
CA ARG A 536 3.73 38.19 -13.21
C ARG A 536 3.86 37.69 -11.78
N ALA A 537 2.79 37.66 -10.97
CA ALA A 537 2.84 37.09 -9.63
C ALA A 537 3.13 35.56 -9.68
N PHE A 538 2.32 34.78 -10.38
CA PHE A 538 2.36 33.32 -10.28
C PHE A 538 3.31 32.68 -11.29
N ARG A 539 4.63 32.91 -11.16
CA ARG A 539 5.62 32.38 -12.12
C ARG A 539 5.82 30.87 -12.04
N SER A 540 5.75 30.30 -10.85
CA SER A 540 6.06 28.88 -10.58
C SER A 540 4.82 28.02 -10.33
N LEU A 541 3.62 28.61 -10.45
CA LEU A 541 2.37 27.96 -10.09
C LEU A 541 2.05 26.84 -11.10
N GLN A 542 2.07 25.61 -10.62
CA GLN A 542 1.81 24.39 -11.40
C GLN A 542 0.38 23.89 -11.22
N VAL A 543 -0.18 24.01 -10.01
CA VAL A 543 -1.50 23.49 -9.66
C VAL A 543 -2.39 24.60 -9.12
N LEU A 544 -3.53 24.84 -9.76
CA LEU A 544 -4.57 25.76 -9.29
C LEU A 544 -5.88 25.00 -9.07
N CYS A 545 -6.35 24.98 -7.83
CA CYS A 545 -7.59 24.31 -7.44
C CYS A 545 -8.59 25.32 -6.88
N ILE A 546 -9.77 25.43 -7.48
CA ILE A 546 -10.84 26.33 -7.02
C ILE A 546 -12.13 25.53 -6.89
N ARG A 547 -12.59 25.33 -5.65
CA ARG A 547 -13.71 24.42 -5.33
C ARG A 547 -14.79 25.13 -4.52
N LYS A 548 -16.06 24.97 -4.88
CA LYS A 548 -17.21 25.53 -4.13
C LYS A 548 -17.11 27.05 -3.92
N CYS A 549 -16.69 27.79 -4.95
CA CYS A 549 -16.62 29.26 -4.96
C CYS A 549 -17.70 29.82 -5.91
N PRO A 550 -18.99 29.82 -5.51
CA PRO A 550 -20.11 30.05 -6.42
C PRO A 550 -20.27 31.50 -6.90
N SER A 551 -19.64 32.47 -6.24
CA SER A 551 -19.75 33.89 -6.61
C SER A 551 -18.62 34.37 -7.51
N LEU A 552 -17.57 33.56 -7.68
CA LEU A 552 -16.35 33.96 -8.38
C LEU A 552 -16.62 34.09 -9.87
N THR A 553 -16.29 35.25 -10.43
CA THR A 553 -16.58 35.56 -11.84
C THR A 553 -15.37 35.43 -12.76
N THR A 554 -14.17 35.75 -12.27
CA THR A 554 -12.94 35.85 -13.08
C THR A 554 -11.75 35.14 -12.45
N LEU A 555 -10.81 34.70 -13.29
CA LEU A 555 -9.54 34.08 -12.90
C LEU A 555 -8.35 34.96 -13.29
N PRO A 556 -7.15 34.77 -12.70
CA PRO A 556 -5.95 35.48 -13.12
C PRO A 556 -5.54 35.11 -14.56
N SER A 557 -5.18 36.12 -15.35
CA SER A 557 -4.89 35.99 -16.79
C SER A 557 -3.45 35.52 -17.13
N ASP A 558 -2.52 35.60 -16.19
CA ASP A 558 -1.07 35.35 -16.41
C ASP A 558 -0.58 34.21 -15.51
N LEU A 559 -0.68 32.97 -16.02
CA LEU A 559 -0.30 31.72 -15.34
C LEU A 559 0.65 30.89 -16.23
N PRO A 560 1.93 31.28 -16.35
CA PRO A 560 2.86 30.74 -17.36
C PRO A 560 3.43 29.34 -17.07
N SER A 561 3.23 28.77 -15.89
CA SER A 561 3.73 27.42 -15.54
C SER A 561 2.63 26.44 -15.12
N LEU A 562 1.36 26.80 -15.38
CA LEU A 562 0.22 26.01 -14.94
C LEU A 562 0.14 24.68 -15.70
N VAL A 563 0.17 23.58 -14.96
CA VAL A 563 0.13 22.20 -15.47
C VAL A 563 -1.24 21.57 -15.22
N GLU A 564 -1.85 21.86 -14.07
CA GLU A 564 -3.14 21.33 -13.65
C GLU A 564 -4.07 22.45 -13.18
N LEU A 565 -5.28 22.48 -13.76
CA LEU A 565 -6.35 23.38 -13.38
C LEU A 565 -7.58 22.57 -12.95
N GLU A 566 -7.99 22.74 -11.70
CA GLU A 566 -9.24 22.19 -11.20
C GLU A 566 -10.21 23.29 -10.82
N ILE A 567 -11.41 23.22 -11.39
CA ILE A 567 -12.52 24.10 -11.04
C ILE A 567 -13.72 23.22 -10.72
N ALA A 568 -14.30 23.42 -9.54
CA ALA A 568 -15.48 22.66 -9.12
C ALA A 568 -16.53 23.55 -8.45
N LYS A 569 -17.81 23.44 -8.80
CA LYS A 569 -18.93 24.18 -8.16
C LYS A 569 -18.71 25.72 -8.13
N CYS A 570 -18.32 26.31 -9.26
CA CYS A 570 -18.03 27.76 -9.39
C CYS A 570 -18.82 28.37 -10.57
N LYS A 571 -19.31 29.62 -10.43
CA LYS A 571 -20.04 30.34 -11.51
C LYS A 571 -19.12 31.26 -12.32
N LEU A 572 -18.05 30.71 -12.89
CA LEU A 572 -17.12 31.49 -13.70
C LEU A 572 -17.80 32.00 -14.97
N VAL A 573 -17.70 33.29 -15.24
CA VAL A 573 -18.25 33.94 -16.45
C VAL A 573 -17.10 34.13 -17.44
N GLY A 574 -16.62 33.01 -17.99
CA GLY A 574 -15.54 32.98 -18.97
C GLY A 574 -14.18 33.47 -18.43
N PRO A 575 -13.08 33.15 -19.14
CA PRO A 575 -11.77 33.66 -18.78
C PRO A 575 -11.61 35.15 -19.16
N PRO A 576 -10.70 35.89 -18.48
CA PRO A 576 -10.45 37.28 -18.83
C PRO A 576 -9.99 37.43 -20.27
N SER A 577 -10.29 38.58 -20.89
CA SER A 577 -9.71 38.99 -22.16
C SER A 577 -8.17 38.96 -22.08
N GLY A 578 -7.53 38.12 -22.90
CA GLY A 578 -6.07 37.97 -22.93
C GLY A 578 -5.52 36.79 -22.11
N TRP A 579 -6.36 35.86 -21.66
CA TRP A 579 -5.89 34.60 -21.06
C TRP A 579 -5.14 33.74 -22.09
N SER A 580 -3.84 33.56 -21.87
CA SER A 580 -2.99 32.64 -22.63
C SER A 580 -2.14 31.82 -21.66
N PRO A 581 -2.72 30.81 -20.98
CA PRO A 581 -1.93 29.93 -20.14
C PRO A 581 -0.93 29.15 -21.00
N ALA A 582 0.18 28.75 -20.39
CA ALA A 582 1.06 27.71 -20.93
C ALA A 582 0.28 26.42 -21.23
N PRO A 583 0.82 25.45 -22.00
CA PRO A 583 0.14 24.19 -22.28
C PRO A 583 -0.29 23.47 -20.99
N ILE A 584 -1.59 23.55 -20.66
CA ILE A 584 -2.18 22.94 -19.47
C ILE A 584 -2.31 21.45 -19.74
N SER A 585 -1.56 20.60 -19.03
CA SER A 585 -1.62 19.16 -19.27
C SER A 585 -2.95 18.51 -18.87
N LYS A 586 -3.58 19.04 -17.82
CA LYS A 586 -4.75 18.42 -17.17
C LYS A 586 -5.76 19.47 -16.71
N ILE A 587 -6.99 19.31 -17.15
CA ILE A 587 -8.12 20.16 -16.76
C ILE A 587 -9.18 19.28 -16.06
N ILE A 588 -9.60 19.68 -14.87
CA ILE A 588 -10.68 19.03 -14.12
C ILE A 588 -11.83 20.02 -13.94
N LEU A 589 -12.99 19.70 -14.48
CA LEU A 589 -14.22 20.49 -14.35
C LEU A 589 -15.28 19.67 -13.62
N ALA A 590 -15.76 20.12 -12.46
CA ALA A 590 -16.77 19.39 -11.69
C ALA A 590 -17.99 20.22 -11.22
N ASN A 591 -19.23 19.80 -11.53
CA ASN A 591 -20.53 20.39 -11.10
C ASN A 591 -20.93 21.75 -11.72
N ASP A 592 -22.24 21.94 -11.93
CA ASP A 592 -23.03 23.14 -12.29
C ASP A 592 -22.26 24.36 -12.79
N PHE A 593 -21.71 24.23 -14.00
CA PHE A 593 -21.24 25.37 -14.78
C PHE A 593 -22.40 25.99 -15.56
N HIS A 594 -22.48 27.32 -15.53
CA HIS A 594 -23.19 28.07 -16.55
C HIS A 594 -22.14 28.59 -17.54
N LYS A 595 -21.92 27.88 -18.65
CA LYS A 595 -21.17 28.34 -19.83
C LYS A 595 -19.69 28.69 -19.55
N VAL A 596 -18.82 27.69 -19.41
CA VAL A 596 -17.37 27.92 -19.50
C VAL A 596 -17.00 28.01 -20.97
N GLN A 597 -16.64 29.20 -21.46
CA GLN A 597 -16.11 29.38 -22.82
C GLN A 597 -14.72 28.76 -22.92
N LEU A 598 -14.65 27.49 -23.34
CA LEU A 598 -13.44 26.68 -23.50
C LEU A 598 -12.62 27.02 -24.75
N GLU A 599 -13.16 27.86 -25.64
CA GLU A 599 -12.50 28.33 -26.88
C GLU A 599 -11.14 29.00 -26.68
N LYS A 600 -10.76 29.36 -25.43
CA LYS A 600 -9.45 29.97 -25.09
C LYS A 600 -8.59 29.13 -24.13
N LEU A 601 -9.06 27.93 -23.75
CA LEU A 601 -8.38 27.03 -22.81
C LEU A 601 -7.34 26.16 -23.52
N SER A 602 -6.29 26.79 -24.05
CA SER A 602 -5.07 26.19 -24.61
C SER A 602 -5.23 25.01 -25.60
N SER A 603 -4.73 25.19 -26.82
CA SER A 603 -4.69 24.16 -27.87
C SER A 603 -3.92 22.89 -27.51
N ASP A 604 -3.16 22.91 -26.41
CA ASP A 604 -2.13 21.93 -26.08
C ASP A 604 -2.52 20.99 -24.92
N SER A 605 -3.80 21.00 -24.52
CA SER A 605 -4.29 20.15 -23.42
C SER A 605 -4.20 18.66 -23.75
N GLN A 606 -3.66 17.84 -22.83
CA GLN A 606 -3.47 16.40 -23.03
C GLN A 606 -4.55 15.54 -22.36
N SER A 607 -5.07 15.98 -21.21
CA SER A 607 -6.07 15.26 -20.43
C SER A 607 -7.20 16.18 -19.99
N LEU A 608 -8.44 15.73 -20.17
CA LEU A 608 -9.65 16.42 -19.71
C LEU A 608 -10.48 15.48 -18.83
N THR A 609 -10.82 15.93 -17.62
CA THR A 609 -11.72 15.22 -16.71
C THR A 609 -12.94 16.09 -16.43
N VAL A 610 -14.12 15.52 -16.64
CA VAL A 610 -15.40 16.21 -16.52
C VAL A 610 -16.29 15.38 -15.59
N ASP A 611 -16.73 15.97 -14.47
CA ASP A 611 -17.55 15.27 -13.47
C ASP A 611 -18.82 16.05 -13.13
N SER A 612 -19.99 15.44 -13.32
CA SER A 612 -21.31 15.95 -12.93
C SER A 612 -21.68 17.29 -13.60
N PHE A 613 -22.49 17.29 -14.66
CA PHE A 613 -23.11 18.51 -15.22
C PHE A 613 -24.64 18.37 -15.14
N HIS A 614 -25.37 19.35 -14.59
CA HIS A 614 -26.83 19.28 -14.52
C HIS A 614 -27.55 20.27 -15.45
N ALA A 615 -26.83 21.04 -16.28
CA ALA A 615 -27.44 21.92 -17.26
C ALA A 615 -28.06 21.11 -18.42
N PHE A 616 -29.39 21.07 -18.47
CA PHE A 616 -30.15 20.25 -19.43
C PHE A 616 -30.18 20.82 -20.86
N ASP A 617 -29.84 22.09 -21.06
CA ASP A 617 -30.20 22.81 -22.30
C ASP A 617 -29.06 22.98 -23.33
N PHE A 618 -27.80 22.61 -23.02
CA PHE A 618 -26.63 23.05 -23.83
C PHE A 618 -25.52 21.98 -24.05
N ILE A 619 -25.89 20.70 -24.14
CA ILE A 619 -24.94 19.58 -24.02
C ILE A 619 -24.03 19.36 -25.25
N ARG A 620 -24.54 19.58 -26.47
CA ARG A 620 -23.81 19.28 -27.72
C ARG A 620 -22.77 20.34 -28.09
N GLN A 621 -23.15 21.62 -27.94
CA GLN A 621 -22.30 22.74 -28.32
C GLN A 621 -21.01 22.78 -27.49
N GLU A 622 -21.06 22.44 -26.20
CA GLU A 622 -19.86 22.41 -25.35
C GLU A 622 -18.88 21.31 -25.78
N ILE A 623 -19.34 20.10 -26.13
CA ILE A 623 -18.47 19.01 -26.60
C ILE A 623 -17.90 19.31 -27.99
N GLU A 624 -18.68 19.97 -28.85
CA GLU A 624 -18.18 20.49 -30.12
C GLU A 624 -17.09 21.55 -29.89
N GLU A 625 -17.31 22.49 -28.98
CA GLU A 625 -16.30 23.47 -28.55
C GLU A 625 -15.03 22.79 -27.99
N TRP A 626 -15.14 21.69 -27.23
CA TRP A 626 -13.96 20.94 -26.73
C TRP A 626 -13.16 20.32 -27.88
N GLY A 627 -13.86 19.66 -28.81
CA GLY A 627 -13.24 19.05 -29.98
C GLY A 627 -12.54 20.07 -30.88
N TYR A 628 -13.12 21.25 -31.07
CA TYR A 628 -12.51 22.33 -31.85
C TYR A 628 -11.37 23.05 -31.10
N ALA A 629 -11.48 23.21 -29.77
CA ALA A 629 -10.51 23.96 -28.98
C ALA A 629 -9.25 23.14 -28.63
N CYS A 630 -9.37 21.82 -28.47
CA CYS A 630 -8.32 20.99 -27.88
C CYS A 630 -7.92 19.83 -28.82
N SER A 631 -7.21 20.15 -29.92
CA SER A 631 -6.81 19.18 -30.94
C SER A 631 -5.75 18.15 -30.49
N THR A 632 -5.11 18.37 -29.34
CA THR A 632 -4.07 17.49 -28.77
C THR A 632 -4.57 16.54 -27.68
N LEU A 633 -5.87 16.51 -27.36
CA LEU A 633 -6.40 15.68 -26.28
C LEU A 633 -6.14 14.19 -26.53
N GLN A 634 -5.43 13.57 -25.60
CA GLN A 634 -5.12 12.13 -25.61
C GLN A 634 -5.98 11.35 -24.62
N LYS A 635 -6.47 12.00 -23.56
CA LYS A 635 -7.29 11.35 -22.53
C LYS A 635 -8.52 12.19 -22.19
N ILE A 636 -9.68 11.54 -22.16
CA ILE A 636 -10.95 12.11 -21.69
C ILE A 636 -11.58 11.17 -20.67
N ASP A 637 -11.95 11.72 -19.51
CA ASP A 637 -12.74 11.05 -18.47
C ASP A 637 -14.03 11.85 -18.23
N ILE A 638 -15.17 11.21 -18.43
CA ILE A 638 -16.50 11.80 -18.24
C ILE A 638 -17.25 11.00 -17.20
N THR A 639 -17.61 11.62 -16.09
CA THR A 639 -18.34 10.99 -15.01
C THR A 639 -19.63 11.74 -14.70
N ARG A 640 -20.75 11.03 -14.48
CA ARG A 640 -22.05 11.62 -14.06
C ARG A 640 -22.59 12.72 -15.00
N TYR A 641 -22.30 12.61 -16.30
CA TYR A 641 -22.72 13.59 -17.30
C TYR A 641 -24.00 13.13 -18.00
N PRO A 642 -25.00 14.01 -18.23
CA PRO A 642 -26.29 13.65 -18.84
C PRO A 642 -26.19 13.52 -20.37
N LEU A 643 -25.09 12.94 -20.86
CA LEU A 643 -24.81 12.76 -22.28
C LEU A 643 -25.76 11.75 -22.90
N GLU A 644 -26.28 12.03 -24.10
CA GLU A 644 -26.93 11.00 -24.92
C GLU A 644 -25.98 10.36 -25.93
N PHE A 645 -25.09 11.15 -26.54
CA PHE A 645 -24.13 10.72 -27.56
C PHE A 645 -22.76 11.38 -27.36
N PHE A 646 -21.66 10.64 -27.52
CA PHE A 646 -20.30 11.20 -27.49
C PHE A 646 -19.68 11.22 -28.91
N PRO A 647 -19.45 12.38 -29.54
CA PRO A 647 -18.93 12.47 -30.91
C PRO A 647 -17.41 12.19 -30.96
N LEU A 648 -17.04 10.90 -31.02
CA LEU A 648 -15.64 10.45 -31.09
C LEU A 648 -14.84 11.06 -32.26
N ASN A 649 -15.52 11.37 -33.36
CA ASN A 649 -14.94 11.96 -34.56
C ASN A 649 -14.33 13.35 -34.34
N LEU A 650 -14.74 14.06 -33.28
CA LEU A 650 -14.18 15.37 -32.94
C LEU A 650 -12.82 15.30 -32.24
N PHE A 651 -12.37 14.11 -31.83
CA PHE A 651 -11.15 13.91 -31.04
C PHE A 651 -10.18 12.94 -31.74
N PRO A 652 -9.48 13.38 -32.82
CA PRO A 652 -8.68 12.48 -33.66
C PRO A 652 -7.39 11.96 -33.02
N GLN A 653 -6.91 12.58 -31.93
CA GLN A 653 -5.70 12.18 -31.19
C GLN A 653 -6.01 11.42 -29.89
N LEU A 654 -7.29 11.12 -29.63
CA LEU A 654 -7.74 10.53 -28.39
C LEU A 654 -7.28 9.08 -28.26
N LYS A 655 -6.45 8.78 -27.26
CA LYS A 655 -5.95 7.43 -26.96
C LYS A 655 -6.76 6.72 -25.89
N GLN A 656 -7.31 7.46 -24.93
CA GLN A 656 -8.06 6.90 -23.82
C GLN A 656 -9.38 7.65 -23.60
N LEU A 657 -10.48 6.91 -23.57
CA LEU A 657 -11.80 7.40 -23.21
C LEU A 657 -12.39 6.57 -22.07
N GLU A 658 -12.74 7.24 -20.98
CA GLU A 658 -13.48 6.65 -19.87
C GLU A 658 -14.79 7.40 -19.67
N ILE A 659 -15.91 6.68 -19.68
CA ILE A 659 -17.23 7.25 -19.37
C ILE A 659 -17.87 6.44 -18.25
N SER A 660 -18.17 7.09 -17.14
CA SER A 660 -18.75 6.46 -15.95
C SER A 660 -20.03 7.13 -15.46
N ARG A 661 -21.00 6.35 -15.00
CA ARG A 661 -22.24 6.83 -14.37
C ARG A 661 -23.02 7.82 -15.24
N CYS A 662 -23.02 7.64 -16.55
CA CYS A 662 -23.78 8.45 -17.51
C CYS A 662 -25.04 7.67 -17.95
N PRO A 663 -26.16 7.74 -17.21
CA PRO A 663 -27.31 6.85 -17.42
C PRO A 663 -28.07 7.13 -18.73
N LYS A 664 -27.91 8.32 -19.32
CA LYS A 664 -28.55 8.72 -20.58
C LYS A 664 -27.77 8.31 -21.83
N LEU A 665 -26.51 7.90 -21.69
CA LEU A 665 -25.64 7.59 -22.82
C LEU A 665 -26.21 6.40 -23.59
N LYS A 666 -26.51 6.59 -24.87
CA LYS A 666 -27.05 5.55 -25.77
C LYS A 666 -25.96 4.97 -26.67
N SER A 667 -25.11 5.83 -27.24
CA SER A 667 -24.10 5.48 -28.25
C SER A 667 -22.87 6.41 -28.21
N LEU A 668 -21.75 5.96 -28.77
CA LEU A 668 -20.54 6.75 -29.03
C LEU A 668 -20.46 7.27 -30.48
N CYS A 669 -21.51 7.07 -31.27
CA CYS A 669 -21.70 7.64 -32.60
C CYS A 669 -23.06 8.37 -32.63
N GLY A 670 -23.10 9.60 -33.16
CA GLY A 670 -24.33 10.41 -33.23
C GLY A 670 -25.35 9.88 -34.26
N PRO A 671 -26.65 10.22 -34.15
CA PRO A 671 -27.68 9.77 -35.10
C PRO A 671 -27.49 10.40 -36.49
N GLU A 672 -27.73 9.61 -37.54
CA GLU A 672 -27.60 9.99 -38.97
C GLU A 672 -28.48 11.19 -39.37
N GLU A 673 -29.59 11.45 -38.66
CA GLU A 673 -30.60 12.46 -39.02
C GLU A 673 -30.16 13.94 -38.89
N LEU A 674 -28.94 14.25 -38.43
CA LEU A 674 -28.54 15.62 -38.05
C LEU A 674 -27.40 16.23 -38.88
N LEU A 675 -26.98 15.61 -39.99
CA LEU A 675 -26.07 16.22 -40.96
C LEU A 675 -26.82 16.43 -42.27
N GLY A 676 -27.08 17.69 -42.61
CA GLY A 676 -27.69 18.06 -43.90
C GLY A 676 -26.93 17.44 -45.08
N ASP A 677 -27.65 17.28 -46.19
CA ASP A 677 -27.37 16.54 -47.44
C ASP A 677 -25.97 16.65 -48.12
N SER A 678 -24.94 17.21 -47.49
CA SER A 678 -23.63 17.51 -48.09
C SER A 678 -22.43 16.68 -47.60
N MET A 679 -22.58 15.74 -46.68
CA MET A 679 -21.51 14.78 -46.35
C MET A 679 -21.93 13.36 -46.70
N SER A 680 -21.13 12.71 -47.55
CA SER A 680 -21.34 11.32 -47.93
C SER A 680 -21.35 10.41 -46.70
N THR A 681 -22.31 9.50 -46.69
CA THR A 681 -22.54 8.42 -45.71
C THR A 681 -21.32 7.51 -45.49
N GLU A 682 -20.29 7.61 -46.34
CA GLU A 682 -19.00 6.91 -46.18
C GLU A 682 -18.13 7.46 -45.03
N SER A 683 -18.40 8.67 -44.51
CA SER A 683 -17.56 9.32 -43.48
C SER A 683 -17.97 9.02 -42.02
N PHE A 684 -19.19 8.52 -41.80
CA PHE A 684 -19.78 8.32 -40.46
C PHE A 684 -19.16 7.16 -39.67
N CYS A 685 -18.52 6.20 -40.35
CA CYS A 685 -17.92 5.01 -39.74
C CYS A 685 -16.41 5.13 -39.49
N SER A 686 -15.81 6.31 -39.69
CA SER A 686 -14.42 6.54 -39.27
C SER A 686 -14.38 6.82 -37.77
N GLY A 687 -14.48 5.77 -36.96
CA GLY A 687 -14.26 5.90 -35.51
C GLY A 687 -12.85 6.42 -35.23
N CYS A 688 -12.61 6.87 -34.00
CA CYS A 688 -11.34 7.46 -33.60
C CYS A 688 -10.19 6.45 -33.84
N PRO A 689 -9.32 6.66 -34.85
CA PRO A 689 -8.35 5.66 -35.26
C PRO A 689 -7.18 5.55 -34.28
N THR A 690 -7.06 6.46 -33.31
CA THR A 690 -5.99 6.48 -32.32
C THR A 690 -6.43 5.93 -30.95
N LEU A 691 -7.70 5.58 -30.77
CA LEU A 691 -8.24 5.14 -29.49
C LEU A 691 -7.73 3.75 -29.12
N GLU A 692 -6.87 3.68 -28.11
CA GLU A 692 -6.24 2.45 -27.62
C GLU A 692 -7.05 1.82 -26.46
N THR A 693 -7.70 2.64 -25.62
CA THR A 693 -8.46 2.18 -24.45
C THR A 693 -9.83 2.84 -24.37
N LEU A 694 -10.87 2.01 -24.24
CA LEU A 694 -12.25 2.44 -24.00
C LEU A 694 -12.81 1.74 -22.74
N ALA A 695 -13.25 2.55 -21.77
CA ALA A 695 -13.89 2.07 -20.55
C ALA A 695 -15.28 2.71 -20.38
N LEU A 696 -16.32 1.89 -20.27
CA LEU A 696 -17.69 2.30 -19.99
C LEU A 696 -18.16 1.66 -18.69
N SER A 697 -18.65 2.45 -17.73
CA SER A 697 -19.17 1.90 -16.47
C SER A 697 -20.45 2.56 -15.99
N ASN A 698 -21.43 1.77 -15.54
CA ASN A 698 -22.72 2.26 -15.04
C ASN A 698 -23.48 3.17 -16.03
N CYS A 699 -23.34 2.92 -17.34
CA CYS A 699 -24.09 3.61 -18.39
C CYS A 699 -25.33 2.77 -18.74
N SER A 700 -26.41 2.91 -17.98
CA SER A 700 -27.56 2.01 -18.03
C SER A 700 -28.29 1.97 -19.37
N ASN A 701 -28.35 3.09 -20.10
CA ASN A 701 -29.00 3.17 -21.42
C ASN A 701 -28.06 2.88 -22.59
N PHE A 702 -26.81 2.49 -22.34
CA PHE A 702 -25.86 2.24 -23.41
C PHE A 702 -26.27 1.00 -24.19
N GLU A 703 -26.56 1.16 -25.49
CA GLU A 703 -27.21 0.14 -26.32
C GLU A 703 -26.21 -0.63 -27.19
N SER A 704 -25.24 0.07 -27.81
CA SER A 704 -24.28 -0.54 -28.73
C SER A 704 -23.07 0.35 -29.04
N LEU A 705 -22.02 -0.28 -29.56
CA LEU A 705 -20.85 0.38 -30.17
C LEU A 705 -20.96 0.26 -31.71
N PHE A 706 -21.56 1.21 -32.42
CA PHE A 706 -21.67 1.16 -33.90
C PHE A 706 -20.47 1.79 -34.64
N CYS A 707 -19.28 1.81 -34.03
CA CYS A 707 -18.13 2.54 -34.56
C CYS A 707 -16.92 1.58 -34.76
N SER A 708 -16.26 1.67 -35.92
CA SER A 708 -14.99 0.96 -36.18
C SER A 708 -13.85 1.60 -35.37
N LEU A 709 -13.15 0.82 -34.53
CA LEU A 709 -12.05 1.32 -33.70
C LEU A 709 -10.78 0.48 -33.97
N PRO A 710 -10.04 0.80 -35.05
CA PRO A 710 -9.00 -0.07 -35.58
C PRO A 710 -7.81 -0.25 -34.63
N SER A 711 -7.49 0.74 -33.80
CA SER A 711 -6.37 0.69 -32.84
C SER A 711 -6.76 0.34 -31.41
N LEU A 712 -8.02 -0.06 -31.18
CA LEU A 712 -8.50 -0.40 -29.83
C LEU A 712 -7.81 -1.65 -29.31
N VAL A 713 -7.07 -1.52 -28.21
CA VAL A 713 -6.33 -2.61 -27.55
C VAL A 713 -7.10 -3.15 -26.35
N ASN A 714 -7.76 -2.27 -25.60
CA ASN A 714 -8.44 -2.59 -24.35
C ASN A 714 -9.88 -2.04 -24.35
N LEU A 715 -10.85 -2.95 -24.22
CA LEU A 715 -12.27 -2.63 -24.07
C LEU A 715 -12.81 -3.18 -22.75
N LYS A 716 -13.29 -2.29 -21.89
CA LYS A 716 -13.92 -2.64 -20.61
C LYS A 716 -15.32 -2.05 -20.51
N ILE A 717 -16.33 -2.89 -20.31
CA ILE A 717 -17.72 -2.46 -20.11
C ILE A 717 -18.27 -3.08 -18.84
N VAL A 718 -18.74 -2.24 -17.91
CA VAL A 718 -19.20 -2.67 -16.58
C VAL A 718 -20.59 -2.10 -16.28
N SER A 719 -21.55 -2.94 -15.94
CA SER A 719 -22.90 -2.53 -15.52
C SER A 719 -23.64 -1.66 -16.57
N CYS A 720 -23.47 -1.97 -17.85
CA CYS A 720 -24.24 -1.37 -18.96
C CYS A 720 -25.42 -2.29 -19.31
N GLY A 721 -26.55 -2.07 -18.65
CA GLY A 721 -27.67 -3.02 -18.65
C GLY A 721 -28.40 -3.20 -19.99
N LYS A 722 -28.39 -2.20 -20.87
CA LYS A 722 -29.03 -2.25 -22.20
C LYS A 722 -28.16 -2.84 -23.32
N LEU A 723 -26.86 -2.99 -23.11
CA LEU A 723 -25.96 -3.51 -24.12
C LEU A 723 -26.35 -4.94 -24.49
N GLN A 724 -26.71 -5.18 -25.75
CA GLN A 724 -27.14 -6.50 -26.25
C GLN A 724 -25.99 -7.26 -26.92
N SER A 725 -25.18 -6.56 -27.71
CA SER A 725 -24.06 -7.16 -28.46
C SER A 725 -22.93 -6.15 -28.69
N LEU A 726 -21.74 -6.66 -28.99
CA LEU A 726 -20.68 -5.88 -29.64
C LEU A 726 -20.84 -6.02 -31.16
N PRO A 727 -20.49 -5.01 -31.97
CA PRO A 727 -20.81 -5.04 -33.39
C PRO A 727 -20.13 -6.22 -34.09
N GLY A 728 -20.98 -6.90 -34.86
CA GLY A 728 -20.72 -8.02 -35.75
C GLY A 728 -22.07 -8.29 -36.40
N MET A 729 -22.16 -8.08 -37.72
CA MET A 729 -23.31 -8.27 -38.61
C MET A 729 -24.68 -8.39 -37.92
N ASP A 730 -25.44 -7.29 -37.87
CA ASP A 730 -26.84 -7.34 -37.41
C ASP A 730 -27.71 -8.03 -38.48
N PHE A 731 -28.34 -9.14 -38.11
CA PHE A 731 -29.39 -9.81 -38.88
C PHE A 731 -30.66 -9.96 -38.04
N SER A 732 -31.04 -8.97 -37.23
CA SER A 732 -32.38 -9.01 -36.63
C SER A 732 -32.90 -7.65 -36.20
N ALA A 733 -33.30 -6.83 -37.18
CA ALA A 733 -34.44 -5.94 -36.98
C ALA A 733 -35.21 -5.77 -38.29
N SER A 734 -36.44 -6.28 -38.28
CA SER A 734 -37.45 -6.12 -39.31
C SER A 734 -37.84 -4.64 -39.52
N SER A 735 -37.28 -4.02 -40.53
CA SER A 735 -37.91 -2.96 -41.35
C SER A 735 -37.21 -2.96 -42.71
N GLU A 736 -37.97 -2.78 -43.78
CA GLU A 736 -37.60 -2.96 -45.19
C GLU A 736 -36.11 -2.70 -45.53
N PRO A 737 -35.46 -3.57 -46.32
CA PRO A 737 -34.12 -3.28 -46.80
C PRO A 737 -34.21 -2.03 -47.67
N LEU A 738 -33.59 -0.94 -47.24
CA LEU A 738 -33.29 0.19 -48.13
C LEU A 738 -32.48 -0.38 -49.29
N ALA A 739 -33.17 -0.56 -50.42
CA ALA A 739 -32.61 -1.06 -51.65
C ALA A 739 -31.49 -0.13 -52.09
N GLY A 740 -30.24 -0.58 -51.93
CA GLY A 740 -29.07 0.07 -52.52
C GLY A 740 -27.92 0.35 -51.56
N ASN A 741 -27.36 -0.68 -50.91
CA ASN A 741 -25.92 -0.66 -50.60
C ASN A 741 -25.37 -2.07 -50.35
N SER A 742 -25.09 -2.79 -51.43
CA SER A 742 -24.30 -4.02 -51.44
C SER A 742 -22.81 -3.66 -51.37
N ASN A 743 -22.23 -3.52 -50.17
CA ASN A 743 -20.77 -3.55 -50.00
C ASN A 743 -20.25 -3.71 -48.55
N TRP A 744 -21.00 -4.35 -47.64
CA TRP A 744 -20.42 -4.82 -46.38
C TRP A 744 -19.75 -6.17 -46.66
N ASN A 745 -18.59 -6.13 -47.32
CA ASN A 745 -17.79 -7.33 -47.55
C ASN A 745 -17.48 -8.00 -46.21
N SER A 746 -17.66 -9.30 -46.17
CA SER A 746 -17.63 -10.20 -45.02
C SER A 746 -16.27 -10.37 -44.32
N GLU A 747 -15.32 -9.43 -44.47
CA GLU A 747 -13.90 -9.66 -44.13
C GLU A 747 -13.26 -8.67 -43.15
N VAL A 748 -13.89 -7.54 -42.80
CA VAL A 748 -13.20 -6.51 -41.98
C VAL A 748 -13.62 -6.56 -40.51
N CYS A 749 -12.73 -7.07 -39.66
CA CYS A 749 -12.87 -6.99 -38.20
C CYS A 749 -12.86 -5.52 -37.75
N MET A 750 -13.90 -5.07 -37.01
CA MET A 750 -14.01 -3.69 -36.50
C MET A 750 -13.01 -3.36 -35.39
N TYR A 751 -12.41 -4.40 -34.76
CA TYR A 751 -11.48 -4.29 -33.63
C TYR A 751 -10.26 -5.22 -33.83
N PRO A 752 -9.46 -5.03 -34.90
CA PRO A 752 -8.41 -5.97 -35.28
C PRO A 752 -7.27 -6.05 -34.26
N GLU A 753 -7.01 -4.98 -33.51
CA GLU A 753 -5.93 -4.89 -32.51
C GLU A 753 -6.38 -5.21 -31.08
N LEU A 754 -7.65 -5.60 -30.87
CA LEU A 754 -8.21 -5.80 -29.54
C LEU A 754 -7.57 -7.01 -28.85
N LYS A 755 -6.86 -6.77 -27.75
CA LYS A 755 -6.16 -7.80 -26.97
C LYS A 755 -6.90 -8.17 -25.68
N ILE A 756 -7.57 -7.20 -25.06
CA ILE A 756 -8.25 -7.37 -23.78
C ILE A 756 -9.72 -6.95 -23.94
N LEU A 757 -10.62 -7.88 -23.65
CA LEU A 757 -12.05 -7.63 -23.58
C LEU A 757 -12.59 -8.05 -22.21
N SER A 758 -13.19 -7.11 -21.49
CA SER A 758 -13.81 -7.33 -20.18
C SER A 758 -15.27 -6.83 -20.19
N LEU A 759 -16.22 -7.74 -19.97
CA LEU A 759 -17.64 -7.46 -19.86
C LEU A 759 -18.13 -7.91 -18.49
N GLU A 760 -18.61 -6.99 -17.66
CA GLU A 760 -19.06 -7.29 -16.30
C GLU A 760 -20.47 -6.75 -16.05
N ARG A 761 -21.37 -7.57 -15.49
CA ARG A 761 -22.74 -7.18 -15.09
C ARG A 761 -23.55 -6.53 -16.22
N CYS A 762 -23.31 -6.90 -17.48
CA CYS A 762 -24.09 -6.45 -18.62
C CYS A 762 -25.29 -7.39 -18.80
N SER A 763 -26.42 -7.08 -18.15
CA SER A 763 -27.54 -8.01 -17.98
C SER A 763 -28.23 -8.40 -19.28
N ASN A 764 -28.31 -7.51 -20.27
CA ASN A 764 -28.92 -7.80 -21.58
C ASN A 764 -27.93 -8.34 -22.62
N PHE A 765 -26.66 -8.55 -22.24
CA PHE A 765 -25.66 -9.00 -23.20
C PHE A 765 -25.95 -10.43 -23.63
N GLU A 766 -26.21 -10.62 -24.94
CA GLU A 766 -26.68 -11.87 -25.52
C GLU A 766 -25.57 -12.62 -26.27
N SER A 767 -24.65 -11.92 -26.94
CA SER A 767 -23.72 -12.57 -27.87
C SER A 767 -22.51 -11.70 -28.29
N LEU A 768 -21.42 -12.37 -28.68
CA LEU A 768 -20.30 -11.82 -29.44
C LEU A 768 -20.38 -12.31 -30.88
N PHE A 769 -20.69 -11.42 -31.84
CA PHE A 769 -20.89 -11.76 -33.26
C PHE A 769 -19.63 -11.58 -34.14
N CYS A 770 -18.50 -11.17 -33.58
CA CYS A 770 -17.29 -10.87 -34.34
C CYS A 770 -16.10 -11.79 -34.02
N SER A 771 -15.36 -12.16 -35.07
CA SER A 771 -14.02 -12.71 -34.92
C SER A 771 -13.09 -11.61 -34.42
N LEU A 772 -12.39 -11.88 -33.30
CA LEU A 772 -11.41 -10.96 -32.70
C LEU A 772 -10.03 -11.62 -32.80
N PRO A 773 -9.31 -11.44 -33.93
CA PRO A 773 -8.13 -12.24 -34.25
C PRO A 773 -6.96 -12.00 -33.29
N SER A 774 -6.84 -10.80 -32.72
CA SER A 774 -5.75 -10.42 -31.81
C SER A 774 -6.10 -10.62 -30.32
N LEU A 775 -7.29 -11.13 -30.00
CA LEU A 775 -7.77 -11.23 -28.63
C LEU A 775 -6.90 -12.21 -27.83
N VAL A 776 -6.37 -11.75 -26.70
CA VAL A 776 -5.49 -12.52 -25.80
C VAL A 776 -6.22 -12.89 -24.52
N ASN A 777 -6.96 -11.94 -23.95
CA ASN A 777 -7.68 -12.09 -22.69
C ASN A 777 -9.16 -11.74 -22.88
N LEU A 778 -10.04 -12.69 -22.57
CA LEU A 778 -11.47 -12.50 -22.53
C LEU A 778 -12.00 -12.79 -21.12
N LYS A 779 -12.66 -11.80 -20.52
CA LYS A 779 -13.33 -11.93 -19.23
C LYS A 779 -14.80 -11.53 -19.34
N ILE A 780 -15.71 -12.44 -19.01
CA ILE A 780 -17.15 -12.17 -18.95
C ILE A 780 -17.67 -12.55 -17.56
N VAL A 781 -18.26 -11.59 -16.84
CA VAL A 781 -18.74 -11.77 -15.46
C VAL A 781 -20.19 -11.34 -15.34
N ALA A 782 -21.05 -12.22 -14.82
CA ALA A 782 -22.45 -11.90 -14.49
C ALA A 782 -23.27 -11.34 -15.68
N CYS A 783 -23.01 -11.82 -16.90
CA CYS A 783 -23.81 -11.51 -18.10
C CYS A 783 -24.91 -12.57 -18.26
N GLY A 784 -26.06 -12.33 -17.63
CA GLY A 784 -27.11 -13.33 -17.44
C GLY A 784 -27.82 -13.79 -18.72
N LYS A 785 -27.87 -12.99 -19.78
CA LYS A 785 -28.53 -13.36 -21.06
C LYS A 785 -27.64 -14.10 -22.05
N LEU A 786 -26.34 -14.18 -21.81
CA LEU A 786 -25.40 -14.85 -22.71
C LEU A 786 -25.76 -16.34 -22.81
N GLN A 787 -26.21 -16.80 -23.98
CA GLN A 787 -26.65 -18.20 -24.20
C GLN A 787 -25.57 -19.07 -24.83
N SER A 788 -24.77 -18.51 -25.74
CA SER A 788 -23.68 -19.20 -26.43
C SER A 788 -22.51 -18.26 -26.64
N PHE A 789 -21.31 -18.82 -26.80
CA PHE A 789 -20.10 -18.07 -27.12
C PHE A 789 -19.29 -18.79 -28.21
N PRO A 790 -18.96 -18.15 -29.35
CA PRO A 790 -19.55 -16.92 -29.88
C PRO A 790 -21.01 -17.16 -30.28
N GLY A 791 -21.79 -16.10 -30.37
CA GLY A 791 -23.24 -16.17 -30.55
C GLY A 791 -23.62 -16.70 -31.93
N MET A 792 -23.80 -18.01 -32.06
CA MET A 792 -24.39 -18.63 -33.25
C MET A 792 -25.64 -19.42 -32.84
N ASP A 793 -26.78 -19.03 -33.40
CA ASP A 793 -28.03 -19.78 -33.30
C ASP A 793 -27.95 -21.00 -34.23
N PHE A 794 -27.50 -22.14 -33.71
CA PHE A 794 -27.60 -23.42 -34.43
C PHE A 794 -29.01 -24.05 -34.34
N SER A 795 -30.00 -23.35 -33.77
CA SER A 795 -31.34 -23.91 -33.51
C SER A 795 -32.40 -23.62 -34.58
N ALA A 796 -32.10 -22.90 -35.67
CA ALA A 796 -33.04 -22.70 -36.77
C ALA A 796 -32.86 -23.75 -37.88
N SER A 797 -33.54 -24.90 -37.72
CA SER A 797 -34.07 -25.76 -38.79
C SER A 797 -33.08 -26.25 -39.87
N LEU A 798 -32.39 -27.36 -39.60
CA LEU A 798 -31.93 -28.29 -40.65
C LEU A 798 -33.05 -29.30 -40.95
N GLU A 799 -34.07 -28.87 -41.71
CA GLU A 799 -34.64 -29.82 -42.67
C GLU A 799 -33.61 -29.94 -43.81
N PRO A 800 -33.27 -31.15 -44.27
CA PRO A 800 -32.31 -31.32 -45.35
C PRO A 800 -32.96 -30.87 -46.67
N LEU A 801 -32.90 -29.58 -46.96
CA LEU A 801 -33.11 -29.09 -48.32
C LEU A 801 -31.91 -29.54 -49.15
N ALA A 802 -32.08 -30.67 -49.81
CA ALA A 802 -31.22 -31.12 -50.88
C ALA A 802 -31.05 -30.00 -51.91
N GLY A 803 -29.81 -29.53 -52.08
CA GLY A 803 -29.43 -28.67 -53.19
C GLY A 803 -29.15 -27.22 -52.84
N ASN A 804 -28.16 -26.94 -51.99
CA ASN A 804 -27.24 -25.82 -52.22
C ASN A 804 -25.95 -26.02 -51.42
N SER A 805 -24.95 -26.59 -52.08
CA SER A 805 -23.57 -26.66 -51.60
C SER A 805 -22.93 -25.28 -51.70
N ASN A 806 -22.98 -24.48 -50.62
CA ASN A 806 -22.04 -23.37 -50.41
C ASN A 806 -22.01 -22.80 -48.98
N TRP A 807 -22.57 -23.50 -47.98
CA TRP A 807 -22.34 -23.16 -46.58
C TRP A 807 -21.17 -24.00 -46.08
N ASN A 808 -19.95 -23.55 -46.35
CA ASN A 808 -18.83 -23.95 -45.49
C ASN A 808 -19.07 -23.27 -44.15
N SER A 809 -19.43 -24.07 -43.15
CA SER A 809 -19.52 -23.67 -41.75
C SER A 809 -18.14 -23.20 -41.27
N GLU A 810 -17.83 -21.92 -41.45
CA GLU A 810 -16.64 -21.31 -40.84
C GLU A 810 -16.84 -21.28 -39.33
N VAL A 811 -16.14 -22.17 -38.62
CA VAL A 811 -16.10 -22.17 -37.17
C VAL A 811 -15.32 -20.93 -36.72
N CYS A 812 -15.95 -20.05 -35.93
CA CYS A 812 -15.25 -18.90 -35.37
C CYS A 812 -14.01 -19.34 -34.58
N GLU A 813 -12.85 -18.79 -34.94
CA GLU A 813 -11.55 -19.09 -34.32
C GLU A 813 -11.01 -17.86 -33.59
N TYR A 814 -10.55 -18.06 -32.34
CA TYR A 814 -9.79 -17.06 -31.60
C TYR A 814 -8.33 -17.53 -31.49
N PRO A 815 -7.50 -17.28 -32.52
CA PRO A 815 -6.22 -17.94 -32.70
C PRO A 815 -5.17 -17.54 -31.65
N ASN A 816 -5.33 -16.37 -31.02
CA ASN A 816 -4.40 -15.80 -30.04
C ASN A 816 -4.91 -15.81 -28.60
N LEU A 817 -6.13 -16.31 -28.35
CA LEU A 817 -6.72 -16.27 -27.02
C LEU A 817 -5.96 -17.18 -26.07
N LYS A 818 -5.41 -16.62 -25.00
CA LYS A 818 -4.64 -17.34 -23.97
C LYS A 818 -5.43 -17.56 -22.69
N LEU A 819 -6.27 -16.59 -22.31
CA LEU A 819 -7.10 -16.64 -21.12
C LEU A 819 -8.57 -16.44 -21.49
N LEU A 820 -9.40 -17.43 -21.13
CA LEU A 820 -10.84 -17.33 -21.16
C LEU A 820 -11.39 -17.49 -19.74
N SER A 821 -12.02 -16.45 -19.20
CA SER A 821 -12.63 -16.45 -17.87
C SER A 821 -14.12 -16.10 -17.97
N LEU A 822 -14.98 -17.06 -17.59
CA LEU A 822 -16.43 -16.92 -17.59
C LEU A 822 -16.96 -17.14 -16.16
N GLU A 823 -17.51 -16.10 -15.58
CA GLU A 823 -17.99 -16.07 -14.19
C GLU A 823 -19.49 -15.76 -14.15
N HIS A 824 -20.28 -16.52 -13.41
CA HIS A 824 -21.71 -16.26 -13.17
C HIS A 824 -22.56 -16.08 -14.45
N CYS A 825 -22.21 -16.74 -15.55
CA CYS A 825 -22.97 -16.71 -16.80
C CYS A 825 -24.07 -17.78 -16.79
N SER A 826 -25.17 -17.50 -16.11
CA SER A 826 -26.17 -18.52 -15.74
C SER A 826 -26.94 -19.15 -16.91
N ASN A 827 -27.08 -18.46 -18.06
CA ASN A 827 -27.78 -18.99 -19.23
C ASN A 827 -26.85 -19.57 -20.30
N LEU A 828 -25.54 -19.53 -20.09
CA LEU A 828 -24.56 -20.02 -21.05
C LEU A 828 -24.69 -21.54 -21.18
N LYS A 829 -25.06 -22.02 -22.36
CA LYS A 829 -25.26 -23.45 -22.68
C LYS A 829 -24.05 -24.05 -23.38
N THR A 830 -23.44 -23.33 -24.32
CA THR A 830 -22.39 -23.87 -25.19
C THR A 830 -21.31 -22.84 -25.54
N VAL A 831 -20.12 -23.35 -25.88
CA VAL A 831 -18.94 -22.57 -26.31
C VAL A 831 -18.50 -23.09 -27.68
N HIS A 832 -19.01 -22.56 -28.78
CA HIS A 832 -18.80 -23.05 -30.16
C HIS A 832 -17.67 -22.32 -30.91
N CYS A 833 -16.43 -22.38 -30.40
CA CYS A 833 -15.27 -21.78 -31.09
C CYS A 833 -14.01 -22.64 -31.04
N LEU A 834 -13.14 -22.43 -32.03
CA LEU A 834 -11.77 -22.93 -32.03
C LEU A 834 -10.89 -22.03 -31.17
N LEU A 835 -10.23 -22.62 -30.17
CA LEU A 835 -9.36 -21.94 -29.21
C LEU A 835 -7.95 -22.57 -29.21
N PRO A 836 -7.22 -22.51 -30.34
CA PRO A 836 -5.97 -23.29 -30.54
C PRO A 836 -4.80 -22.83 -29.65
N SER A 837 -4.83 -21.60 -29.15
CA SER A 837 -3.76 -21.03 -28.31
C SER A 837 -4.13 -20.89 -26.84
N LEU A 838 -5.27 -21.43 -26.42
CA LEU A 838 -5.75 -21.30 -25.04
C LEU A 838 -4.77 -21.96 -24.07
N GLU A 839 -4.29 -21.17 -23.10
CA GLU A 839 -3.39 -21.64 -22.04
C GLU A 839 -4.15 -21.83 -20.73
N ASN A 840 -5.11 -20.93 -20.41
CA ASN A 840 -5.87 -20.90 -19.17
C ASN A 840 -7.37 -20.80 -19.45
N LEU A 841 -8.15 -21.73 -18.90
CA LEU A 841 -9.61 -21.71 -18.93
C LEU A 841 -10.16 -21.68 -17.51
N GLU A 842 -10.95 -20.66 -17.20
CA GLU A 842 -11.56 -20.44 -15.90
C GLU A 842 -13.08 -20.32 -16.03
N LEU A 843 -13.81 -21.19 -15.36
CA LEU A 843 -15.27 -21.27 -15.39
C LEU A 843 -15.82 -21.29 -13.97
N TYR A 844 -16.54 -20.24 -13.58
CA TYR A 844 -17.12 -20.11 -12.25
C TYR A 844 -18.63 -19.93 -12.34
N ASN A 845 -19.41 -20.78 -11.67
CA ASN A 845 -20.87 -20.64 -11.52
C ASN A 845 -21.66 -20.56 -12.84
N CYS A 846 -21.21 -21.29 -13.87
CA CYS A 846 -21.87 -21.41 -15.19
C CYS A 846 -22.75 -22.67 -15.26
N GLY A 847 -23.84 -22.69 -14.49
CA GLY A 847 -24.62 -23.91 -14.22
C GLY A 847 -25.39 -24.55 -15.39
N GLN A 848 -25.55 -23.87 -16.53
CA GLN A 848 -26.23 -24.41 -17.73
C GLN A 848 -25.27 -24.94 -18.79
N LEU A 849 -23.96 -24.74 -18.60
CA LEU A 849 -22.94 -25.08 -19.58
C LEU A 849 -22.87 -26.60 -19.76
N GLU A 850 -23.07 -27.08 -20.99
CA GLU A 850 -23.09 -28.50 -21.31
C GLU A 850 -21.67 -29.10 -21.33
N PRO A 851 -21.52 -30.40 -21.02
CA PRO A 851 -20.25 -31.10 -21.13
C PRO A 851 -19.59 -30.94 -22.50
N PHE A 852 -18.25 -30.88 -22.52
CA PHE A 852 -17.42 -30.74 -23.73
C PHE A 852 -17.70 -31.76 -24.87
N LEU A 853 -18.54 -32.77 -24.67
CA LEU A 853 -18.93 -33.76 -25.68
C LEU A 853 -20.10 -33.34 -26.58
N GLY A 854 -20.76 -32.21 -26.29
CA GLY A 854 -21.73 -31.57 -27.20
C GLY A 854 -21.08 -30.70 -28.29
N MET A 855 -19.75 -30.63 -28.33
CA MET A 855 -18.94 -29.84 -29.27
C MET A 855 -18.73 -30.51 -30.66
N GLY A 856 -19.71 -31.26 -31.17
CA GLY A 856 -19.58 -31.82 -32.53
C GLY A 856 -18.35 -32.70 -32.77
N LEU A 857 -17.88 -33.42 -31.74
CA LEU A 857 -16.84 -34.45 -31.86
C LEU A 857 -17.43 -35.81 -32.25
N SER A 858 -18.57 -35.81 -32.98
CA SER A 858 -18.81 -36.89 -33.92
C SER A 858 -17.74 -36.81 -35.00
N SER A 859 -17.33 -37.96 -35.52
CA SER A 859 -16.26 -38.15 -36.50
C SER A 859 -16.49 -37.48 -37.87
N SER A 860 -17.21 -36.36 -37.95
CA SER A 860 -17.55 -35.65 -39.18
C SER A 860 -16.79 -34.33 -39.39
N PHE A 861 -16.14 -33.71 -38.38
CA PHE A 861 -15.46 -32.42 -38.60
C PHE A 861 -14.12 -32.19 -37.86
N GLY A 862 -13.38 -33.24 -37.46
CA GLY A 862 -11.94 -33.14 -37.20
C GLY A 862 -11.45 -31.95 -36.35
N LEU A 863 -12.21 -31.52 -35.34
CA LEU A 863 -11.86 -30.36 -34.51
C LEU A 863 -10.67 -30.70 -33.60
N SER A 864 -9.64 -29.85 -33.64
CA SER A 864 -8.39 -30.01 -32.91
C SER A 864 -8.62 -29.87 -31.41
N SER A 865 -8.11 -30.84 -30.65
CA SER A 865 -8.07 -30.77 -29.19
C SER A 865 -7.26 -29.55 -28.72
N PRO A 866 -7.62 -28.84 -27.63
CA PRO A 866 -6.85 -27.69 -27.12
C PRO A 866 -5.51 -28.16 -26.57
N SER A 867 -4.53 -28.28 -27.47
CA SER A 867 -3.24 -28.93 -27.20
C SER A 867 -2.31 -28.08 -26.33
N LYS A 868 -2.54 -26.77 -26.22
CA LYS A 868 -1.74 -25.82 -25.42
C LYS A 868 -2.31 -25.52 -24.03
N LEU A 869 -3.47 -26.08 -23.67
CA LEU A 869 -4.12 -25.80 -22.39
C LEU A 869 -3.23 -26.28 -21.23
N LYS A 870 -2.85 -25.36 -20.34
CA LYS A 870 -1.99 -25.60 -19.16
C LYS A 870 -2.78 -25.60 -17.87
N SER A 871 -3.79 -24.73 -17.75
CA SER A 871 -4.62 -24.59 -16.55
C SER A 871 -6.11 -24.68 -16.88
N LEU A 872 -6.83 -25.52 -16.13
CA LEU A 872 -8.27 -25.66 -16.18
C LEU A 872 -8.85 -25.52 -14.77
N VAL A 873 -9.65 -24.48 -14.56
CA VAL A 873 -10.36 -24.20 -13.29
C VAL A 873 -11.86 -24.20 -13.55
N ILE A 874 -12.59 -25.08 -12.89
CA ILE A 874 -14.05 -25.19 -12.98
C ILE A 874 -14.62 -25.22 -11.57
N ARG A 875 -15.46 -24.23 -11.21
CA ARG A 875 -16.14 -24.17 -9.91
C ARG A 875 -17.63 -23.89 -10.09
N GLY A 876 -18.51 -24.62 -9.39
CA GLY A 876 -19.97 -24.39 -9.44
C GLY A 876 -20.61 -24.57 -10.83
N CYS A 877 -20.02 -25.40 -11.70
CA CYS A 877 -20.51 -25.64 -13.07
C CYS A 877 -21.20 -27.02 -13.19
N ARG A 878 -22.33 -27.21 -12.50
CA ARG A 878 -22.99 -28.51 -12.29
C ARG A 878 -23.16 -29.40 -13.54
N LYS A 879 -23.65 -28.87 -14.67
CA LYS A 879 -23.92 -29.66 -15.88
C LYS A 879 -22.63 -30.12 -16.57
N LEU A 880 -21.67 -29.21 -16.69
CA LEU A 880 -20.34 -29.49 -17.22
C LEU A 880 -19.66 -30.59 -16.41
N LEU A 881 -19.70 -30.43 -15.09
CA LEU A 881 -19.13 -31.37 -14.12
C LEU A 881 -19.85 -32.73 -14.11
N ALA A 882 -21.17 -32.82 -14.33
CA ALA A 882 -21.87 -34.10 -14.44
C ALA A 882 -21.40 -34.96 -15.64
N GLY A 883 -20.83 -34.34 -16.67
CA GLY A 883 -20.24 -35.03 -17.83
C GLY A 883 -18.76 -35.37 -17.69
N CYS A 884 -18.19 -35.20 -16.48
CA CYS A 884 -16.75 -35.30 -16.22
C CYS A 884 -16.13 -36.64 -16.67
N ASP A 885 -16.89 -37.74 -16.55
CA ASP A 885 -16.50 -39.10 -16.95
C ASP A 885 -16.19 -39.29 -18.44
N LYS A 886 -16.67 -38.38 -19.28
CA LYS A 886 -16.60 -38.52 -20.73
C LYS A 886 -15.52 -37.61 -21.35
N TRP A 887 -14.86 -36.75 -20.57
CA TRP A 887 -13.92 -35.75 -21.11
C TRP A 887 -12.71 -36.38 -21.81
N GLY A 888 -12.26 -37.56 -21.36
CA GLY A 888 -11.13 -38.28 -21.95
C GLY A 888 -9.83 -37.48 -21.85
N MET A 889 -9.19 -37.47 -20.68
CA MET A 889 -8.07 -36.58 -20.34
C MET A 889 -6.84 -36.69 -21.26
N GLY A 890 -6.67 -37.80 -21.99
CA GLY A 890 -5.67 -37.94 -23.06
C GLY A 890 -5.82 -36.93 -24.21
N ARG A 891 -6.89 -36.12 -24.20
CA ARG A 891 -7.14 -35.00 -25.12
C ARG A 891 -6.44 -33.70 -24.70
N PHE A 892 -5.93 -33.58 -23.47
CA PHE A 892 -5.27 -32.37 -22.97
C PHE A 892 -3.79 -32.64 -22.64
N PRO A 893 -2.92 -32.80 -23.66
CA PRO A 893 -1.54 -33.28 -23.47
C PRO A 893 -0.64 -32.32 -22.69
N SER A 894 -0.97 -31.02 -22.64
CA SER A 894 -0.16 -29.99 -21.96
C SER A 894 -0.72 -29.55 -20.60
N LEU A 895 -1.83 -30.15 -20.15
CA LEU A 895 -2.53 -29.71 -18.95
C LEU A 895 -1.71 -30.06 -17.71
N SER A 896 -1.31 -29.04 -16.95
CA SER A 896 -0.49 -29.18 -15.74
C SER A 896 -1.29 -28.88 -14.46
N THR A 897 -2.28 -28.00 -14.54
CA THR A 897 -3.10 -27.59 -13.40
C THR A 897 -4.58 -27.89 -13.66
N LEU A 898 -5.19 -28.63 -12.75
CA LEU A 898 -6.62 -28.95 -12.77
C LEU A 898 -7.24 -28.64 -11.41
N SER A 899 -8.24 -27.75 -11.37
CA SER A 899 -9.03 -27.44 -10.17
C SER A 899 -10.51 -27.62 -10.47
N LEU A 900 -11.17 -28.53 -9.75
CA LEU A 900 -12.58 -28.87 -9.90
C LEU A 900 -13.30 -28.68 -8.57
N ASP A 901 -14.31 -27.82 -8.53
CA ASP A 901 -15.13 -27.56 -7.35
C ASP A 901 -16.61 -27.76 -7.72
N TYR A 902 -17.26 -28.67 -7.01
CA TYR A 902 -18.57 -29.21 -7.36
C TYR A 902 -19.75 -28.55 -6.63
N SER A 903 -19.50 -27.71 -5.61
CA SER A 903 -20.35 -26.80 -4.78
C SER A 903 -21.90 -26.90 -4.73
N ASP A 904 -22.58 -27.87 -5.35
CA ASP A 904 -24.00 -27.83 -5.75
C ASP A 904 -24.67 -29.23 -5.89
N GLU A 905 -24.29 -30.24 -5.10
CA GLU A 905 -24.89 -31.61 -5.12
C GLU A 905 -24.90 -32.29 -6.51
N VAL A 906 -23.76 -32.36 -7.20
CA VAL A 906 -23.67 -33.06 -8.49
C VAL A 906 -23.53 -34.58 -8.28
N GLU A 907 -24.43 -35.39 -8.84
CA GLU A 907 -24.21 -36.82 -9.05
C GLU A 907 -23.14 -37.05 -10.17
N CYS A 908 -21.85 -36.76 -9.95
CA CYS A 908 -20.78 -37.27 -10.85
C CYS A 908 -20.32 -38.65 -10.34
N SER A 909 -20.32 -39.65 -11.23
CA SER A 909 -19.83 -40.99 -10.96
C SER A 909 -18.39 -41.15 -11.43
N LEU A 910 -17.46 -40.33 -10.93
CA LEU A 910 -16.05 -40.35 -11.37
C LEU A 910 -15.47 -41.78 -11.32
N LYS A 911 -15.36 -42.43 -12.49
CA LYS A 911 -14.78 -43.78 -12.60
C LYS A 911 -13.27 -43.65 -12.79
N GLN A 912 -12.49 -44.42 -12.02
CA GLN A 912 -11.02 -44.46 -11.96
C GLN A 912 -10.26 -44.38 -13.31
N ARG A 913 -10.88 -44.73 -14.46
CA ARG A 913 -10.23 -44.76 -15.78
C ARG A 913 -10.18 -43.42 -16.53
N THR A 914 -10.66 -42.32 -15.96
CA THR A 914 -10.77 -41.02 -16.64
C THR A 914 -9.47 -40.22 -16.71
N PHE A 915 -8.54 -40.45 -15.77
CA PHE A 915 -7.31 -39.66 -15.61
C PHE A 915 -6.00 -40.35 -16.04
N LEU A 916 -6.08 -41.48 -16.76
CA LEU A 916 -4.92 -42.25 -17.22
C LEU A 916 -3.93 -41.40 -18.05
N PRO A 917 -2.62 -41.63 -17.86
CA PRO A 917 -1.75 -40.74 -17.09
C PRO A 917 -1.61 -39.35 -17.74
N ALA A 918 -2.09 -38.32 -17.05
CA ALA A 918 -1.91 -36.92 -17.44
C ALA A 918 -0.71 -36.28 -16.70
N PRO A 919 0.02 -35.33 -17.31
CA PRO A 919 1.23 -34.73 -16.73
C PRO A 919 0.92 -33.62 -15.71
N PHE A 920 -0.07 -33.83 -14.84
CA PHE A 920 -0.46 -32.81 -13.86
C PHE A 920 0.66 -32.54 -12.85
N THR A 921 0.95 -31.27 -12.63
CA THR A 921 1.76 -30.76 -11.52
C THR A 921 0.90 -30.40 -10.31
N PHE A 922 -0.36 -29.99 -10.52
CA PHE A 922 -1.26 -29.59 -9.46
C PHE A 922 -2.70 -30.08 -9.72
N LEU A 923 -3.28 -30.77 -8.75
CA LEU A 923 -4.65 -31.27 -8.78
C LEU A 923 -5.41 -30.80 -7.54
N SER A 924 -6.55 -30.15 -7.74
CA SER A 924 -7.46 -29.70 -6.69
C SER A 924 -8.87 -30.22 -6.99
N ILE A 925 -9.47 -30.92 -6.02
CA ILE A 925 -10.86 -31.42 -6.08
C ILE A 925 -11.58 -31.00 -4.81
N CYS A 926 -12.68 -30.27 -4.95
CA CYS A 926 -13.49 -29.74 -3.86
C CYS A 926 -14.95 -30.19 -4.00
N ASP A 927 -15.60 -30.54 -2.88
CA ASP A 927 -17.03 -30.86 -2.73
C ASP A 927 -17.55 -32.01 -3.61
N LEU A 928 -16.82 -33.14 -3.65
CA LEU A 928 -17.22 -34.32 -4.44
C LEU A 928 -17.72 -35.47 -3.54
N PRO A 929 -19.03 -35.51 -3.18
CA PRO A 929 -19.55 -36.37 -2.13
C PRO A 929 -19.57 -37.88 -2.45
N ASN A 930 -19.51 -38.25 -3.74
CA ASN A 930 -19.59 -39.64 -4.18
C ASN A 930 -18.23 -40.26 -4.52
N LEU A 931 -17.13 -39.53 -4.39
CA LEU A 931 -15.80 -40.07 -4.64
C LEU A 931 -15.43 -41.08 -3.55
N THR A 932 -15.26 -42.35 -3.91
CA THR A 932 -14.89 -43.42 -2.97
C THR A 932 -13.40 -43.74 -2.97
N SER A 933 -12.74 -43.62 -4.11
CA SER A 933 -11.30 -43.87 -4.25
C SER A 933 -10.71 -43.02 -5.37
N LEU A 934 -9.52 -42.47 -5.17
CA LEU A 934 -8.70 -41.84 -6.20
C LEU A 934 -7.53 -42.79 -6.51
N GLU A 935 -7.22 -43.08 -7.77
CA GLU A 935 -6.03 -43.88 -8.12
C GLU A 935 -4.94 -42.95 -8.63
N LEU A 936 -3.93 -42.69 -7.80
CA LEU A 936 -2.82 -41.81 -8.17
C LEU A 936 -1.66 -42.53 -8.89
N GLN A 937 -1.78 -43.85 -9.12
CA GLN A 937 -0.81 -44.64 -9.89
C GLN A 937 -0.84 -44.22 -11.37
N GLY A 938 0.08 -43.33 -11.76
CA GLY A 938 0.20 -42.83 -13.12
C GLY A 938 0.54 -41.33 -13.22
N PHE A 939 0.35 -40.55 -12.15
CA PHE A 939 0.73 -39.13 -12.12
C PHE A 939 2.20 -38.98 -11.73
N THR A 940 3.11 -39.21 -12.68
CA THR A 940 4.56 -39.19 -12.43
C THR A 940 5.13 -37.81 -12.09
N PHE A 941 4.37 -36.73 -12.28
CA PHE A 941 4.86 -35.34 -12.13
C PHE A 941 4.04 -34.50 -11.12
N LEU A 942 3.17 -35.14 -10.33
CA LEU A 942 2.26 -34.42 -9.42
C LEU A 942 3.03 -33.84 -8.23
N TYR A 943 3.10 -32.51 -8.16
CA TYR A 943 3.78 -31.76 -7.10
C TYR A 943 2.83 -31.36 -5.97
N GLY A 944 1.57 -31.08 -6.28
CA GLY A 944 0.55 -30.66 -5.31
C GLY A 944 -0.79 -31.35 -5.50
N LEU A 945 -1.39 -31.81 -4.40
CA LEU A 945 -2.73 -32.39 -4.34
C LEU A 945 -3.56 -31.70 -3.25
N GLU A 946 -4.74 -31.23 -3.60
CA GLU A 946 -5.71 -30.64 -2.67
C GLU A 946 -7.07 -31.32 -2.81
N LEU A 947 -7.61 -31.79 -1.69
CA LEU A 947 -8.88 -32.48 -1.57
C LEU A 947 -9.68 -31.83 -0.45
N GLU A 948 -10.82 -31.24 -0.79
CA GLU A 948 -11.71 -30.59 0.18
C GLU A 948 -13.14 -31.16 0.06
N ASP A 949 -13.83 -31.33 1.18
CA ASP A 949 -15.26 -31.73 1.25
C ASP A 949 -15.61 -33.00 0.43
N CYS A 950 -14.77 -34.04 0.51
CA CYS A 950 -14.99 -35.36 -0.12
C CYS A 950 -15.33 -36.46 0.93
N PRO A 951 -16.56 -36.52 1.45
CA PRO A 951 -16.91 -37.34 2.63
C PRO A 951 -16.83 -38.86 2.47
N LYS A 952 -17.05 -39.40 1.26
CA LYS A 952 -17.01 -40.86 1.00
C LYS A 952 -15.64 -41.38 0.59
N LEU A 953 -14.62 -40.52 0.50
CA LEU A 953 -13.30 -40.90 0.03
C LEU A 953 -12.60 -41.81 1.04
N GLN A 954 -12.34 -43.06 0.66
CA GLN A 954 -11.76 -44.09 1.51
C GLN A 954 -10.29 -44.38 1.18
N SER A 955 -9.80 -44.08 -0.03
CA SER A 955 -8.42 -44.36 -0.44
C SER A 955 -7.88 -43.42 -1.53
N LEU A 956 -6.58 -43.11 -1.48
CA LEU A 956 -5.83 -42.32 -2.49
C LEU A 956 -4.99 -43.17 -3.47
N SER A 957 -4.74 -44.44 -3.12
CA SER A 957 -4.11 -45.45 -3.96
C SER A 957 -4.05 -46.79 -3.21
N GLU A 958 -4.17 -47.92 -3.92
CA GLU A 958 -3.85 -49.24 -3.34
C GLU A 958 -2.33 -49.41 -3.12
N GLY A 959 -1.48 -48.71 -3.90
CA GLY A 959 -0.02 -48.67 -3.77
C GLY A 959 0.55 -47.39 -3.14
N SER A 960 1.86 -47.16 -3.28
CA SER A 960 2.56 -45.95 -2.82
C SER A 960 2.22 -44.73 -3.70
N LEU A 961 2.10 -43.56 -3.08
CA LEU A 961 1.91 -42.27 -3.76
C LEU A 961 3.15 -41.87 -4.59
N PRO A 962 3.03 -40.92 -5.54
CA PRO A 962 4.16 -40.41 -6.30
C PRO A 962 5.24 -39.81 -5.39
N TYR A 963 6.49 -40.23 -5.55
CA TYR A 963 7.61 -39.77 -4.71
C TYR A 963 7.89 -38.26 -4.84
N ASP A 964 7.54 -37.64 -5.98
CA ASP A 964 7.76 -36.21 -6.25
C ASP A 964 6.65 -35.30 -5.67
N LEU A 965 5.67 -35.88 -4.96
CA LEU A 965 4.59 -35.11 -4.32
C LEU A 965 5.15 -34.27 -3.17
N PHE A 966 5.13 -32.95 -3.34
CA PHE A 966 5.64 -32.00 -2.36
C PHE A 966 4.57 -31.54 -1.37
N SER A 967 3.34 -31.34 -1.84
CA SER A 967 2.23 -30.78 -1.07
C SER A 967 0.98 -31.65 -1.14
N LEU A 968 0.43 -31.99 0.02
CA LEU A 968 -0.84 -32.72 0.17
C LEU A 968 -1.74 -31.97 1.15
N HIS A 969 -2.91 -31.53 0.69
CA HIS A 969 -3.94 -30.91 1.53
C HIS A 969 -5.21 -31.75 1.46
N ILE A 970 -5.69 -32.22 2.61
CA ILE A 970 -6.95 -32.94 2.78
C ILE A 970 -7.74 -32.19 3.83
N ARG A 971 -8.95 -31.72 3.50
CA ARG A 971 -9.79 -30.97 4.44
C ARG A 971 -11.25 -31.38 4.32
N SER A 972 -11.95 -31.46 5.45
CA SER A 972 -13.34 -31.88 5.51
C SER A 972 -13.62 -33.23 4.82
N CYS A 973 -12.63 -34.14 4.83
CA CYS A 973 -12.73 -35.48 4.25
C CYS A 973 -12.66 -36.54 5.35
N PRO A 974 -13.71 -36.72 6.18
CA PRO A 974 -13.65 -37.42 7.47
C PRO A 974 -13.01 -38.83 7.42
N LEU A 975 -13.32 -39.63 6.41
CA LEU A 975 -12.76 -40.98 6.26
C LEU A 975 -11.25 -40.94 5.95
N MET A 976 -10.82 -40.04 5.06
CA MET A 976 -9.39 -39.84 4.75
C MET A 976 -8.64 -39.17 5.88
N GLU A 977 -9.23 -38.19 6.57
CA GLU A 977 -8.60 -37.53 7.72
C GLU A 977 -8.31 -38.55 8.84
N GLN A 978 -9.20 -39.51 9.07
CA GLN A 978 -8.98 -40.61 10.01
C GLN A 978 -7.87 -41.56 9.53
N ARG A 979 -7.88 -41.95 8.25
CA ARG A 979 -6.89 -42.88 7.68
C ARG A 979 -5.50 -42.27 7.52
N CYS A 980 -5.41 -40.97 7.30
CA CYS A 980 -4.16 -40.21 7.19
C CYS A 980 -3.76 -39.53 8.49
N GLN A 981 -4.38 -39.85 9.63
CA GLN A 981 -4.01 -39.28 10.92
C GLN A 981 -2.54 -39.57 11.26
N GLN A 982 -1.81 -38.56 11.74
CA GLN A 982 -0.39 -38.69 12.05
C GLN A 982 -0.12 -39.84 13.03
N ASP A 983 0.81 -40.72 12.65
CA ASP A 983 1.35 -41.85 13.43
C ASP A 983 0.36 -42.96 13.82
N THR A 984 -0.95 -42.72 13.69
CA THR A 984 -2.03 -43.67 14.04
C THR A 984 -2.87 -44.12 12.86
N GLY A 985 -2.89 -43.36 11.76
CA GLY A 985 -3.68 -43.64 10.58
C GLY A 985 -3.08 -44.74 9.70
N GLU A 986 -3.92 -45.62 9.17
CA GLU A 986 -3.52 -46.74 8.29
C GLU A 986 -2.76 -46.30 7.02
N ASP A 987 -3.09 -45.12 6.48
CA ASP A 987 -2.48 -44.56 5.28
C ASP A 987 -1.39 -43.52 5.59
N TRP A 988 -1.12 -43.20 6.86
CA TRP A 988 -0.01 -42.31 7.25
C TRP A 988 1.34 -42.73 6.70
N PRO A 989 1.77 -44.02 6.78
CA PRO A 989 3.06 -44.44 6.22
C PRO A 989 3.16 -44.25 4.71
N LYS A 990 2.02 -44.16 4.00
CA LYS A 990 1.98 -43.92 2.56
C LYS A 990 2.17 -42.45 2.21
N ILE A 991 1.79 -41.52 3.09
CA ILE A 991 1.89 -40.07 2.84
C ILE A 991 3.06 -39.42 3.59
N SER A 992 3.65 -40.08 4.59
CA SER A 992 4.67 -39.50 5.48
C SER A 992 5.98 -39.09 4.79
N HIS A 993 6.17 -39.41 3.51
CA HIS A 993 7.31 -38.91 2.73
C HIS A 993 7.06 -37.52 2.13
N VAL A 994 5.81 -37.06 2.09
CA VAL A 994 5.42 -35.75 1.54
C VAL A 994 5.87 -34.63 2.49
N PRO A 995 6.65 -33.64 2.03
CA PRO A 995 7.17 -32.57 2.87
C PRO A 995 6.11 -31.69 3.54
N ASN A 996 5.05 -31.32 2.80
CA ASN A 996 4.01 -30.40 3.26
C ASN A 996 2.64 -31.09 3.27
N ILE A 997 2.25 -31.62 4.43
CA ILE A 997 0.97 -32.32 4.62
C ILE A 997 0.04 -31.47 5.48
N LYS A 998 -1.19 -31.25 5.02
CA LYS A 998 -2.26 -30.61 5.78
C LYS A 998 -3.46 -31.54 5.82
N ILE A 999 -3.95 -31.87 7.01
CA ILE A 999 -5.11 -32.75 7.19
C ILE A 999 -6.07 -32.08 8.16
N GLY A 1000 -7.29 -31.80 7.72
CA GLY A 1000 -8.26 -30.97 8.45
C GLY A 1000 -7.70 -29.57 8.72
N TYR A 1001 -7.69 -29.15 9.99
CA TYR A 1001 -7.06 -27.90 10.45
C TYR A 1001 -5.61 -28.10 10.95
N HIS A 1002 -5.03 -29.29 10.78
CA HIS A 1002 -3.71 -29.64 11.30
C HIS A 1002 -2.65 -29.62 10.19
N ASN A 1003 -1.54 -28.92 10.44
CA ASN A 1003 -0.36 -28.90 9.57
C ASN A 1003 0.69 -29.86 10.09
N PHE A 1004 1.16 -30.76 9.22
CA PHE A 1004 2.22 -31.72 9.49
C PHE A 1004 3.41 -31.43 8.56
N ASN A 1005 4.46 -30.83 9.11
CA ASN A 1005 5.75 -30.71 8.42
C ASN A 1005 6.58 -31.95 8.78
N VAL A 1006 6.79 -32.84 7.82
CA VAL A 1006 7.71 -33.96 8.03
C VAL A 1006 9.12 -33.39 8.00
N LYS A 1007 9.79 -33.34 9.15
CA LYS A 1007 11.23 -33.02 9.22
C LYS A 1007 11.97 -33.96 8.27
N SER A 1008 12.67 -33.40 7.29
CA SER A 1008 13.51 -34.14 6.37
C SER A 1008 14.39 -35.12 7.15
N ARG A 1009 14.14 -36.43 6.98
CA ARG A 1009 15.14 -37.43 7.33
C ARG A 1009 16.30 -37.21 6.37
N ARG A 1010 17.43 -36.74 6.89
CA ARG A 1010 18.72 -36.82 6.21
C ARG A 1010 18.91 -38.29 5.77
N LEU A 1011 18.96 -38.50 4.46
CA LEU A 1011 19.74 -39.56 3.84
C LEU A 1011 21.04 -38.94 3.36
#